data_AF-A0A7V2HJW5-F1
#
_entry.id   AF-A0A7V2HJW5-F1
#
_cell.length_a   1.000
_cell.length_b   1.000
_cell.length_c   1.000
_cell.angle_alpha   90.00
_cell.angle_beta   90.00
_cell.angle_gamma   90.00
#
_symmetry.space_group_name_H-M   'P 1'
#
loop_
_entity.id
_entity.type
_entity.pdbx_description
1 polymer ?
#
loop_
_entity_poly.entity_id
_entity_poly.type
_entity_poly.pdbx_seq_one_letter_code
_entity_poly.pdbx_strand_id
1 'polypeptide(L)'
;MLERALILLATAVAARPAPLPAARTHVNSIGMKLVRIEPGAFRMGETAELSEGLVAPLGYFTRKELAARYPWGDPARFRYHFDYARRGDFDEHPAHMVRITRPFYLAVLEVTNAQYELFDPGHRDLRGKRGFSRADDEAVIFVNWHEAKAFCEWLSRKEGLPYRLPTEAEWEFAARAGTASPYPDGAVLPEAALNNARSTEWTEKRDLVSLAGGRTPPNAWGLYDMHGNVEEWTEDWYGPYAAGEQRDPVGRAGGDFKVTRGGSHGTVAYYLRSANRMGALPETRSWITGFRVALGPMPATKPLPAPPPPRAQANVRQGPPPAAAGSAAPFFRGPRRFIRIPPGRHGPLYSYHNHDTAIAECPNGDILAIWYTCEQERGRELAVAQSRLRAGAAEWEEASPFWDAPDRNDHCPALWFDGDKTLYHINGYGIAGRWTPLAIVLRTSTDNGATWSPARLIEPEFGFRMMVGEPVFRTASGALVFGADAQGNSTVYVSRDNGLTWRDMGGNIPGVHAAIAELRDGRLLAFGRNANLGGWMPRSVSADLGGSWTSAPSVFPPINGGQRAALLRLREGPLMMASFATGIDPFRPVPPGERPPRHLSSIFVALSYDEGVTWPVRRIVSTGREHGFETFDGGWIRMAADRSEPQGYLAATQARNGTIHLVSSVNHYEFNKAWIEERQPPPPPLEPAALPSRFRLAGAVKARYAAGPGRYSNERSGEFETLDPRRGFTVEVRAAGPVEFEVYASSGPLIATHYALRVTAEGVEYWHDNRFTRIAGGVAGGHTYRLAVRGDTAVEIYRGAELLAVCEADIVIGRGQPVRGPYVSWTGAGAAVAYDLAGAYRPGNRLP
;
A
#
# COMPACT_ATOMS: atom_id res chain seq x y z
N MET A 1 -27.86 33.24 -0.61
CA MET A 1 -26.59 34.00 -0.45
C MET A 1 -26.10 34.58 -1.79
N LEU A 2 -26.98 35.21 -2.58
CA LEU A 2 -26.63 35.73 -3.92
C LEU A 2 -26.96 37.22 -4.13
N GLU A 3 -27.47 37.93 -3.12
CA GLU A 3 -27.81 39.36 -3.22
C GLU A 3 -26.79 40.32 -2.60
N ARG A 4 -25.64 39.82 -2.10
CA ARG A 4 -24.55 40.69 -1.58
C ARG A 4 -23.40 40.91 -2.59
N ALA A 5 -23.49 40.37 -3.80
CA ALA A 5 -22.41 40.40 -4.79
C ALA A 5 -22.48 41.60 -5.77
N LEU A 6 -23.49 42.47 -5.69
CA LEU A 6 -23.74 43.50 -6.72
C LEU A 6 -23.78 44.95 -6.19
N ILE A 7 -23.02 45.30 -5.15
CA ILE A 7 -22.71 46.70 -4.82
C ILE A 7 -21.27 46.76 -4.29
N LEU A 8 -20.27 46.74 -5.18
CA LEU A 8 -18.88 47.13 -4.87
C LEU A 8 -18.01 47.25 -6.15
N LEU A 9 -18.53 47.89 -7.19
CA LEU A 9 -17.71 48.42 -8.29
C LEU A 9 -17.72 49.95 -8.21
N ALA A 10 -16.92 50.50 -7.30
CA ALA A 10 -16.57 51.91 -7.27
C ALA A 10 -15.10 52.06 -6.87
N THR A 11 -14.26 52.27 -7.90
CA THR A 11 -12.95 52.95 -7.89
C THR A 11 -12.09 52.83 -6.61
N ALA A 12 -11.32 51.74 -6.51
CA ALA A 12 -10.13 51.73 -5.66
C ALA A 12 -8.93 52.27 -6.48
N VAL A 13 -8.62 53.55 -6.31
CA VAL A 13 -7.26 54.03 -6.60
C VAL A 13 -6.35 53.28 -5.63
N ALA A 14 -5.50 52.40 -6.15
CA ALA A 14 -4.56 51.65 -5.33
C ALA A 14 -3.60 52.63 -4.63
N ALA A 15 -3.90 52.97 -3.38
CA ALA A 15 -2.97 53.68 -2.52
C ALA A 15 -1.67 52.87 -2.46
N ARG A 16 -0.52 53.53 -2.68
CA ARG A 16 0.78 52.88 -2.52
C ARG A 16 0.85 52.32 -1.09
N PRO A 17 1.19 51.03 -0.90
CA PRO A 17 1.29 50.46 0.44
C PRO A 17 2.29 51.26 1.27
N ALA A 18 1.97 51.48 2.55
CA ALA A 18 2.86 52.19 3.45
C ALA A 18 4.23 51.50 3.49
N PRO A 19 5.34 52.26 3.66
CA PRO A 19 6.67 51.65 3.76
C PRO A 19 6.70 50.70 4.97
N LEU A 20 7.42 49.58 4.81
CA LEU A 20 7.59 48.63 5.90
C LEU A 20 8.22 49.30 7.12
N PRO A 21 7.92 48.84 8.34
CA PRO A 21 8.63 49.26 9.54
C PRO A 21 10.16 49.08 9.37
N ALA A 22 10.94 49.92 10.04
CA ALA A 22 12.40 49.86 9.99
C ALA A 22 13.03 49.16 11.22
N ALA A 23 12.28 49.06 12.32
CA ALA A 23 12.76 48.49 13.58
C ALA A 23 12.98 46.97 13.50
N ARG A 24 13.95 46.43 14.26
CA ARG A 24 14.22 44.98 14.30
C ARG A 24 12.98 44.14 14.64
N THR A 25 12.08 44.69 15.46
CA THR A 25 10.80 44.11 15.82
C THR A 25 9.66 45.09 15.53
N HIS A 26 8.49 44.56 15.20
CA HIS A 26 7.26 45.32 15.01
C HIS A 26 6.11 44.62 15.76
N VAL A 27 5.28 45.37 16.46
CA VAL A 27 4.04 44.86 17.06
C VAL A 27 2.89 45.54 16.35
N ASN A 28 1.99 44.76 15.78
CA ASN A 28 0.88 45.28 14.99
C ASN A 28 -0.34 45.62 15.85
N SER A 29 -1.44 46.06 15.22
CA SER A 29 -2.66 46.52 15.92
C SER A 29 -3.42 45.43 16.68
N ILE A 30 -3.11 44.15 16.45
CA ILE A 30 -3.73 43.01 17.15
C ILE A 30 -2.78 42.36 18.18
N GLY A 31 -1.68 43.04 18.51
CA GLY A 31 -0.71 42.56 19.50
C GLY A 31 0.23 41.45 18.99
N MET A 32 0.22 41.16 17.69
CA MET A 32 1.14 40.19 17.09
C MET A 32 2.54 40.82 16.98
N LYS A 33 3.54 40.14 17.56
CA LYS A 33 4.95 40.52 17.43
C LYS A 33 5.55 39.88 16.18
N LEU A 34 6.26 40.68 15.40
CA LEU A 34 6.99 40.27 14.21
C LEU A 34 8.46 40.64 14.33
N VAL A 35 9.34 39.83 13.77
CA VAL A 35 10.79 40.09 13.66
C VAL A 35 11.16 40.31 12.21
N ARG A 36 12.04 41.29 11.96
CA ARG A 36 12.57 41.57 10.63
C ARG A 36 13.55 40.45 10.25
N ILE A 37 13.42 39.88 9.06
CA ILE A 37 14.36 38.91 8.50
C ILE A 37 15.18 39.63 7.43
N GLU A 38 16.51 39.61 7.56
CA GLU A 38 17.41 40.28 6.63
C GLU A 38 17.57 39.47 5.33
N PRO A 39 17.81 40.11 4.17
CA PRO A 39 18.18 39.42 2.95
C PRO A 39 19.38 38.47 3.14
N GLY A 40 19.39 37.38 2.40
CA GLY A 40 20.48 36.41 2.48
C GLY A 40 20.34 35.29 1.45
N ALA A 41 21.21 34.31 1.54
CA ALA A 41 21.15 33.11 0.72
C ALA A 41 21.30 31.88 1.61
N PHE A 42 20.61 30.82 1.23
CA PHE A 42 20.67 29.53 1.91
C PHE A 42 20.48 28.40 0.91
N ARG A 43 20.82 27.18 1.35
CA ARG A 43 20.52 25.97 0.59
C ARG A 43 19.16 25.44 1.02
N MET A 44 18.21 25.46 0.09
CA MET A 44 16.86 24.91 0.25
C MET A 44 16.89 23.41 -0.03
N GLY A 45 16.17 22.63 0.78
CA GLY A 45 16.19 21.16 0.74
C GLY A 45 17.31 20.54 1.59
N GLU A 46 17.31 19.22 1.73
CA GLU A 46 18.27 18.51 2.59
C GLU A 46 19.55 18.13 1.85
N THR A 47 20.67 18.33 2.53
CA THR A 47 22.01 17.91 2.07
C THR A 47 22.83 17.21 3.14
N ALA A 48 22.40 17.31 4.41
CA ALA A 48 23.03 16.62 5.50
C ALA A 48 22.72 15.12 5.43
N GLU A 49 23.71 14.32 5.80
CA GLU A 49 23.46 12.93 6.12
C GLU A 49 22.82 12.84 7.50
N LEU A 50 21.57 12.40 7.56
CA LEU A 50 20.80 12.30 8.80
C LEU A 50 21.30 11.15 9.66
N SER A 51 21.19 11.33 10.98
CA SER A 51 21.61 10.34 11.95
C SER A 51 20.72 9.09 11.92
N GLU A 52 21.29 7.94 12.27
CA GLU A 52 20.52 6.69 12.37
C GLU A 52 19.39 6.81 13.40
N GLY A 53 19.62 7.49 14.52
CA GLY A 53 18.59 7.70 15.54
C GLY A 53 17.39 8.52 15.05
N LEU A 54 17.58 9.43 14.10
CA LEU A 54 16.49 10.21 13.50
C LEU A 54 15.65 9.38 12.52
N VAL A 55 16.28 8.45 11.82
CA VAL A 55 15.65 7.60 10.79
C VAL A 55 15.09 6.30 11.37
N ALA A 56 15.64 5.82 12.49
CA ALA A 56 15.23 4.56 13.12
C ALA A 56 13.73 4.43 13.42
N PRO A 57 13.03 5.48 13.89
CA PRO A 57 11.58 5.41 14.11
C PRO A 57 10.77 5.19 12.83
N LEU A 58 11.34 5.49 11.66
CA LEU A 58 10.71 5.20 10.37
C LEU A 58 10.93 3.75 9.93
N GLY A 59 11.84 3.00 10.56
CA GLY A 59 12.09 1.60 10.23
C GLY A 59 10.88 0.71 10.53
N TYR A 60 10.41 -0.05 9.52
CA TYR A 60 9.32 -1.02 9.69
C TYR A 60 9.82 -2.44 9.99
N PHE A 61 10.91 -2.80 9.33
CA PHE A 61 11.64 -4.04 9.51
C PHE A 61 13.11 -3.69 9.58
N THR A 62 13.87 -4.43 10.37
CA THR A 62 15.32 -4.46 10.30
C THR A 62 15.78 -5.17 9.03
N ARG A 63 17.03 -4.96 8.60
CA ARG A 63 17.61 -5.73 7.48
C ARG A 63 17.51 -7.23 7.74
N LYS A 64 17.70 -7.63 9.01
CA LYS A 64 17.56 -9.02 9.46
C LYS A 64 16.13 -9.52 9.34
N GLU A 65 15.14 -8.71 9.71
CA GLU A 65 13.72 -9.05 9.58
C GLU A 65 13.25 -9.09 8.12
N LEU A 66 13.70 -8.17 7.26
CA LEU A 66 13.43 -8.23 5.82
C LEU A 66 14.04 -9.49 5.20
N ALA A 67 15.31 -9.77 5.51
CA ALA A 67 15.97 -10.99 5.06
C ALA A 67 15.30 -12.26 5.62
N ALA A 68 14.76 -12.23 6.84
CA ALA A 68 14.04 -13.36 7.43
C ALA A 68 12.61 -13.52 6.90
N ARG A 69 11.93 -12.40 6.57
CA ARG A 69 10.56 -12.39 6.04
C ARG A 69 10.52 -12.69 4.54
N TYR A 70 11.57 -12.32 3.82
CA TYR A 70 11.74 -12.58 2.40
C TYR A 70 13.12 -13.15 2.08
N PRO A 71 13.48 -14.32 2.64
CA PRO A 71 14.79 -14.94 2.43
C PRO A 71 15.07 -15.27 0.96
N TRP A 72 14.05 -15.19 0.09
CA TRP A 72 14.07 -15.66 -1.30
C TRP A 72 13.81 -14.59 -2.38
N GLY A 73 13.59 -13.32 -2.01
CA GLY A 73 13.39 -12.26 -3.01
C GLY A 73 14.71 -11.67 -3.51
N ASP A 74 14.67 -10.86 -4.57
CA ASP A 74 15.84 -10.12 -5.07
C ASP A 74 16.30 -9.08 -4.02
N PRO A 75 17.52 -9.19 -3.44
CA PRO A 75 18.08 -8.19 -2.53
C PRO A 75 18.05 -6.76 -3.07
N ALA A 76 18.09 -6.57 -4.39
CA ALA A 76 17.99 -5.26 -5.01
C ALA A 76 16.61 -4.60 -4.83
N ARG A 77 15.56 -5.37 -4.50
CA ARG A 77 14.23 -4.85 -4.12
C ARG A 77 14.15 -4.46 -2.65
N PHE A 78 14.89 -5.12 -1.76
CA PHE A 78 14.88 -4.85 -0.33
C PHE A 78 15.92 -3.79 0.06
N ARG A 79 16.07 -2.74 -0.76
CA ARG A 79 16.88 -1.61 -0.33
C ARG A 79 16.25 -1.03 0.93
N TYR A 80 17.08 -0.89 1.94
CA TYR A 80 16.63 -0.65 3.29
C TYR A 80 16.19 0.81 3.41
N HIS A 81 14.99 1.07 3.92
CA HIS A 81 14.44 2.43 4.06
C HIS A 81 15.45 3.43 4.68
N PHE A 82 16.26 2.96 5.64
CA PHE A 82 17.29 3.79 6.26
C PHE A 82 18.35 4.30 5.27
N ASP A 83 18.70 3.55 4.23
CA ASP A 83 19.76 3.94 3.29
C ASP A 83 19.41 5.21 2.52
N TYR A 84 18.11 5.44 2.31
CA TYR A 84 17.59 6.59 1.57
C TYR A 84 17.10 7.69 2.48
N ALA A 85 16.35 7.35 3.52
CA ALA A 85 15.83 8.34 4.46
C ALA A 85 16.95 9.13 5.14
N ARG A 86 18.19 8.58 5.23
CA ARG A 86 19.37 9.32 5.67
C ARG A 86 19.77 10.51 4.80
N ARG A 87 19.19 10.66 3.60
CA ARG A 87 19.44 11.79 2.69
C ARG A 87 18.36 12.86 2.73
N GLY A 88 17.34 12.68 3.57
CA GLY A 88 16.10 13.46 3.52
C GLY A 88 15.02 12.73 2.72
N ASP A 89 13.85 13.35 2.63
CA ASP A 89 12.77 12.84 1.80
C ASP A 89 13.04 13.10 0.31
N PHE A 90 12.44 12.31 -0.58
CA PHE A 90 12.71 12.36 -2.01
C PHE A 90 12.36 13.73 -2.62
N ASP A 91 11.39 14.43 -2.05
CA ASP A 91 10.86 15.70 -2.52
C ASP A 91 11.56 16.93 -1.91
N GLU A 92 12.50 16.70 -0.98
CA GLU A 92 13.47 17.69 -0.50
C GLU A 92 14.62 17.87 -1.52
N HIS A 93 14.57 17.16 -2.65
CA HIS A 93 15.61 17.13 -3.68
C HIS A 93 15.13 17.63 -5.07
N PRO A 94 16.05 18.20 -5.89
CA PRO A 94 17.43 18.50 -5.56
C PRO A 94 17.54 19.71 -4.62
N ALA A 95 18.45 19.61 -3.65
CA ALA A 95 18.79 20.75 -2.82
C ALA A 95 19.50 21.82 -3.66
N HIS A 96 19.09 23.07 -3.54
CA HIS A 96 19.50 24.15 -4.45
C HIS A 96 19.68 25.48 -3.71
N MET A 97 20.38 26.42 -4.34
CA MET A 97 20.66 27.72 -3.74
C MET A 97 19.45 28.64 -3.92
N VAL A 98 19.00 29.26 -2.83
CA VAL A 98 17.95 30.28 -2.86
C VAL A 98 18.48 31.57 -2.27
N ARG A 99 18.19 32.68 -2.93
CA ARG A 99 18.51 34.03 -2.47
C ARG A 99 17.24 34.81 -2.18
N ILE A 100 17.07 35.21 -0.92
CA ILE A 100 16.07 36.18 -0.48
C ILE A 100 16.70 37.57 -0.61
N THR A 101 16.19 38.40 -1.52
CA THR A 101 16.80 39.68 -1.91
C THR A 101 16.26 40.88 -1.14
N ARG A 102 15.07 40.74 -0.53
CA ARG A 102 14.42 41.82 0.20
C ARG A 102 14.12 41.41 1.64
N PRO A 103 14.22 42.34 2.60
CA PRO A 103 13.79 42.08 3.95
C PRO A 103 12.26 41.91 3.99
N PHE A 104 11.81 41.06 4.90
CA PHE A 104 10.42 40.88 5.26
C PHE A 104 10.32 40.73 6.77
N TYR A 105 9.13 40.82 7.33
CA TYR A 105 8.87 40.50 8.73
C TYR A 105 8.17 39.15 8.81
N LEU A 106 8.46 38.36 9.84
CA LEU A 106 7.73 37.13 10.13
C LEU A 106 7.20 37.19 11.57
N ALA A 107 5.97 36.74 11.76
CA ALA A 107 5.38 36.61 13.08
C ALA A 107 6.23 35.69 13.95
N VAL A 108 6.46 36.12 15.19
CA VAL A 108 7.29 35.41 16.18
C VAL A 108 6.69 34.05 16.55
N LEU A 109 5.37 33.95 16.49
CA LEU A 109 4.55 32.78 16.77
C LEU A 109 3.53 32.58 15.64
N GLU A 110 2.94 31.39 15.59
CA GLU A 110 1.72 31.11 14.85
C GLU A 110 0.56 31.98 15.34
N VAL A 111 -0.43 32.18 14.47
CA VAL A 111 -1.63 32.96 14.82
C VAL A 111 -2.40 32.23 15.92
N THR A 112 -2.77 32.94 16.98
CA THR A 112 -3.54 32.35 18.08
C THR A 112 -5.05 32.41 17.83
N ASN A 113 -5.84 31.61 18.57
CA ASN A 113 -7.30 31.69 18.51
C ASN A 113 -7.82 33.12 18.77
N ALA A 114 -7.32 33.80 19.81
CA ALA A 114 -7.77 35.15 20.12
C ALA A 114 -7.44 36.16 19.01
N GLN A 115 -6.32 36.00 18.30
CA GLN A 115 -5.98 36.83 17.15
C GLN A 115 -6.88 36.54 15.96
N TYR A 116 -7.09 35.26 15.63
CA TYR A 116 -7.91 34.83 14.50
C TYR A 116 -9.38 35.25 14.68
N GLU A 117 -9.91 35.16 15.88
CA GLU A 117 -11.30 35.51 16.19
C GLU A 117 -11.61 37.01 16.10
N LEU A 118 -10.59 37.88 16.00
CA LEU A 118 -10.81 39.29 15.63
C LEU A 118 -11.20 39.44 14.15
N PHE A 119 -10.82 38.49 13.31
CA PHE A 119 -11.20 38.41 11.90
C PHE A 119 -12.49 37.60 11.73
N ASP A 120 -12.57 36.42 12.34
CA ASP A 120 -13.73 35.54 12.29
C ASP A 120 -14.14 35.07 13.69
N PRO A 121 -15.04 35.80 14.37
CA PRO A 121 -15.50 35.44 15.71
C PRO A 121 -16.20 34.07 15.79
N GLY A 122 -16.71 33.55 14.66
CA GLY A 122 -17.39 32.26 14.60
C GLY A 122 -16.45 31.06 14.79
N HIS A 123 -15.15 31.24 14.57
CA HIS A 123 -14.14 30.19 14.78
C HIS A 123 -14.11 29.68 16.22
N ARG A 124 -14.57 30.50 17.19
CA ARG A 124 -14.67 30.11 18.60
C ARG A 124 -15.44 28.81 18.83
N ASP A 125 -16.40 28.47 17.96
CA ASP A 125 -17.18 27.23 18.02
C ASP A 125 -16.35 25.97 17.72
N LEU A 126 -15.17 26.11 17.11
CA LEU A 126 -14.25 25.01 16.79
C LEU A 126 -13.22 24.76 17.91
N ARG A 127 -13.13 25.63 18.91
CA ARG A 127 -12.22 25.45 20.05
C ARG A 127 -12.53 24.15 20.78
N GLY A 128 -11.48 23.40 21.12
CA GLY A 128 -11.64 22.10 21.78
C GLY A 128 -12.25 21.00 20.91
N LYS A 129 -12.57 21.26 19.63
CA LYS A 129 -12.90 20.18 18.67
C LYS A 129 -11.73 19.20 18.69
N ARG A 130 -12.05 17.91 18.82
CA ARG A 130 -11.06 16.82 18.98
C ARG A 130 -10.16 16.92 20.22
N GLY A 131 -10.44 17.86 21.12
CA GLY A 131 -9.70 18.08 22.37
C GLY A 131 -8.57 19.10 22.27
N PHE A 132 -8.30 19.70 21.11
CA PHE A 132 -7.16 20.60 20.85
C PHE A 132 -7.57 22.08 20.79
N SER A 133 -6.59 22.98 20.91
CA SER A 133 -6.71 24.43 20.72
C SER A 133 -7.92 25.04 21.44
N ARG A 134 -7.86 25.07 22.77
CA ARG A 134 -8.96 25.51 23.66
C ARG A 134 -8.79 26.94 24.14
N ALA A 135 -7.56 27.33 24.47
CA ALA A 135 -7.30 28.63 25.08
C ALA A 135 -7.02 29.72 24.03
N ASP A 136 -7.07 30.97 24.48
CA ASP A 136 -6.89 32.18 23.65
C ASP A 136 -5.50 32.28 23.02
N ASP A 137 -4.49 31.78 23.73
CA ASP A 137 -3.06 31.82 23.39
C ASP A 137 -2.57 30.56 22.67
N GLU A 138 -3.47 29.60 22.39
CA GLU A 138 -3.15 28.43 21.59
C GLU A 138 -3.24 28.74 20.09
N ALA A 139 -2.36 28.11 19.31
CA ALA A 139 -2.32 28.24 17.86
C ALA A 139 -3.67 27.86 17.24
N VAL A 140 -4.14 28.68 16.30
CA VAL A 140 -5.38 28.45 15.57
C VAL A 140 -5.22 27.23 14.65
N ILE A 141 -6.18 26.31 14.72
CA ILE A 141 -6.27 25.09 13.90
C ILE A 141 -7.69 24.97 13.34
N PHE A 142 -7.95 23.95 12.52
CA PHE A 142 -9.17 23.82 11.72
C PHE A 142 -9.42 25.00 10.78
N VAL A 143 -8.34 25.60 10.29
CA VAL A 143 -8.34 26.65 9.27
C VAL A 143 -7.73 26.11 7.99
N ASN A 144 -8.39 26.35 6.87
CA ASN A 144 -7.86 25.96 5.56
C ASN A 144 -6.98 27.07 4.96
N TRP A 145 -6.35 26.80 3.82
CA TRP A 145 -5.43 27.76 3.19
C TRP A 145 -6.12 29.07 2.79
N HIS A 146 -7.34 28.99 2.27
CA HIS A 146 -8.12 30.16 1.86
C HIS A 146 -8.48 31.07 3.03
N GLU A 147 -8.83 30.48 4.17
CA GLU A 147 -9.15 31.18 5.42
C GLU A 147 -7.91 31.87 6.01
N ALA A 148 -6.77 31.17 6.05
CA ALA A 148 -5.50 31.74 6.49
C ALA A 148 -5.07 32.93 5.61
N LYS A 149 -5.24 32.81 4.29
CA LYS A 149 -4.99 33.92 3.34
C LYS A 149 -5.97 35.08 3.55
N ALA A 150 -7.26 34.80 3.74
CA ALA A 150 -8.27 35.83 4.00
C ALA A 150 -8.00 36.61 5.29
N PHE A 151 -7.49 35.95 6.34
CA PHE A 151 -7.00 36.61 7.56
C PHE A 151 -5.88 37.61 7.24
N CYS A 152 -4.88 37.21 6.45
CA CYS A 152 -3.77 38.09 6.06
C CYS A 152 -4.25 39.29 5.24
N GLU A 153 -5.19 39.08 4.32
CA GLU A 153 -5.79 40.16 3.52
C GLU A 153 -6.63 41.11 4.37
N TRP A 154 -7.37 40.60 5.36
CA TRP A 154 -8.09 41.42 6.33
C TRP A 154 -7.13 42.29 7.13
N LEU A 155 -6.05 41.71 7.65
CA LEU A 155 -5.04 42.44 8.42
C LEU A 155 -4.36 43.50 7.54
N SER A 156 -4.13 43.19 6.26
CA SER A 156 -3.61 44.14 5.28
C SER A 156 -4.50 45.35 5.08
N ARG A 157 -5.81 45.13 4.92
CA ARG A 157 -6.79 46.22 4.80
C ARG A 157 -6.88 47.04 6.08
N LYS A 158 -6.81 46.38 7.24
CA LYS A 158 -6.91 47.01 8.56
C LYS A 158 -5.76 48.00 8.80
N GLU A 159 -4.55 47.67 8.37
CA GLU A 159 -3.35 48.47 8.68
C GLU A 159 -2.72 49.21 7.49
N GLY A 160 -3.16 48.93 6.26
CA GLY A 160 -2.56 49.50 5.04
C GLY A 160 -1.15 48.96 4.76
N LEU A 161 -0.83 47.78 5.30
CA LEU A 161 0.47 47.11 5.19
C LEU A 161 0.31 45.75 4.49
N PRO A 162 1.32 45.23 3.77
CA PRO A 162 1.19 44.01 2.97
C PRO A 162 1.40 42.74 3.82
N TYR A 163 0.37 42.31 4.55
CA TYR A 163 0.36 41.02 5.26
C TYR A 163 -0.03 39.87 4.34
N ARG A 164 0.61 38.71 4.52
CA ARG A 164 0.44 37.52 3.67
C ARG A 164 0.93 36.27 4.39
N LEU A 165 0.70 35.10 3.78
CA LEU A 165 1.46 33.91 4.13
C LEU A 165 2.92 34.06 3.67
N PRO A 166 3.89 33.44 4.37
CA PRO A 166 5.25 33.36 3.87
C PRO A 166 5.29 32.53 2.58
N THR A 167 6.23 32.82 1.69
CA THR A 167 6.61 31.83 0.69
C THR A 167 7.28 30.64 1.40
N GLU A 168 7.22 29.47 0.78
CA GLU A 168 7.89 28.28 1.27
C GLU A 168 9.39 28.52 1.52
N ALA A 169 10.04 29.22 0.60
CA ALA A 169 11.46 29.54 0.72
C ALA A 169 11.75 30.54 1.86
N GLU A 170 10.91 31.54 2.05
CA GLU A 170 11.04 32.46 3.19
C GLU A 170 10.85 31.73 4.52
N TRP A 171 9.92 30.77 4.58
CA TRP A 171 9.70 29.94 5.78
C TRP A 171 10.94 29.11 6.10
N GLU A 172 11.49 28.37 5.13
CA GLU A 172 12.67 27.52 5.37
C GLU A 172 13.91 28.35 5.71
N PHE A 173 14.08 29.50 5.04
CA PHE A 173 15.15 30.46 5.35
C PHE A 173 15.06 30.94 6.80
N ALA A 174 13.85 31.31 7.24
CA ALA A 174 13.58 31.76 8.58
C ALA A 174 13.76 30.66 9.63
N ALA A 175 13.33 29.43 9.35
CA ALA A 175 13.48 28.28 10.24
C ALA A 175 14.95 27.94 10.48
N ARG A 176 15.75 27.90 9.41
CA ARG A 176 17.20 27.61 9.45
C ARG A 176 18.01 28.67 10.18
N ALA A 177 17.59 29.93 10.13
CA ALA A 177 18.24 31.07 10.79
C ALA A 177 19.77 31.15 10.56
N GLY A 178 20.22 30.83 9.34
CA GLY A 178 21.63 30.84 8.95
C GLY A 178 22.38 29.51 9.10
N THR A 179 21.73 28.45 9.58
CA THR A 179 22.33 27.11 9.68
C THR A 179 22.08 26.26 8.44
N ALA A 180 22.94 25.26 8.22
CA ALA A 180 22.76 24.23 7.18
C ALA A 180 22.37 22.87 7.78
N SER A 181 22.29 22.77 9.11
CA SER A 181 21.88 21.56 9.81
C SER A 181 20.39 21.27 9.62
N PRO A 182 19.93 20.04 9.92
CA PRO A 182 18.50 19.69 9.84
C PRO A 182 17.61 20.57 10.72
N TYR A 183 18.14 21.03 11.86
CA TYR A 183 17.46 21.93 12.81
C TYR A 183 18.34 23.16 13.12
N PRO A 184 17.75 24.27 13.59
CA PRO A 184 18.48 25.50 13.89
C PRO A 184 19.56 25.32 14.98
N ASP A 185 19.40 24.36 15.88
CA ASP A 185 20.35 24.09 16.98
C ASP A 185 21.33 22.94 16.67
N GLY A 186 21.28 22.38 15.46
CA GLY A 186 22.18 21.32 15.01
C GLY A 186 21.44 20.07 14.49
N ALA A 187 22.00 18.89 14.79
CA ALA A 187 21.53 17.61 14.23
C ALA A 187 20.35 16.98 14.98
N VAL A 188 19.99 17.50 16.15
CA VAL A 188 18.95 16.93 17.04
C VAL A 188 18.07 18.06 17.56
N LEU A 189 16.76 17.86 17.56
CA LEU A 189 15.83 18.79 18.21
C LEU A 189 15.95 18.70 19.75
N PRO A 190 15.90 19.83 20.47
CA PRO A 190 15.77 19.81 21.92
C PRO A 190 14.54 19.00 22.36
N GLU A 191 14.64 18.28 23.47
CA GLU A 191 13.53 17.48 24.03
C GLU A 191 12.25 18.33 24.22
N ALA A 192 12.41 19.61 24.58
CA ALA A 192 11.32 20.57 24.68
C ALA A 192 10.49 20.70 23.39
N ALA A 193 11.13 20.66 22.21
CA ALA A 193 10.47 20.70 20.90
C ALA A 193 9.85 19.35 20.51
N LEU A 194 10.26 18.26 21.16
CA LEU A 194 9.73 16.92 20.95
C LEU A 194 8.56 16.56 21.90
N ASN A 195 8.36 17.33 22.97
CA ASN A 195 7.30 17.08 23.96
C ASN A 195 5.90 16.97 23.35
N ASN A 196 5.67 17.76 22.31
CA ASN A 196 4.42 17.74 21.55
C ASN A 196 4.47 16.79 20.36
N ALA A 197 5.66 16.47 19.83
CA ALA A 197 5.91 15.65 18.64
C ALA A 197 5.64 14.16 18.86
N ARG A 198 4.37 13.78 18.93
CA ARG A 198 3.92 12.39 19.11
C ARG A 198 3.49 11.78 17.78
N SER A 199 3.67 10.48 17.60
CA SER A 199 3.01 9.73 16.51
C SER A 199 1.52 9.59 16.90
N THR A 200 0.71 10.61 16.66
CA THR A 200 -0.67 10.64 17.14
C THR A 200 -1.59 9.77 16.26
N GLU A 201 -2.38 8.93 16.91
CA GLU A 201 -3.42 8.11 16.28
C GLU A 201 -4.80 8.78 16.38
N TRP A 202 -4.89 9.86 17.16
CA TRP A 202 -6.16 10.49 17.55
C TRP A 202 -7.11 9.48 18.26
N THR A 203 -6.57 8.48 18.96
CA THR A 203 -7.39 7.43 19.61
C THR A 203 -7.35 7.48 21.13
N GLU A 204 -6.38 8.20 21.73
CA GLU A 204 -6.16 8.17 23.17
C GLU A 204 -6.04 9.57 23.80
N LYS A 205 -6.54 9.74 25.03
CA LYS A 205 -6.38 10.99 25.81
C LYS A 205 -4.92 11.43 25.97
N ARG A 206 -3.97 10.49 25.88
CA ARG A 206 -2.51 10.77 25.96
C ARG A 206 -1.96 11.55 24.77
N ASP A 207 -2.73 11.67 23.68
CA ASP A 207 -2.33 12.37 22.46
C ASP A 207 -2.67 13.87 22.51
N LEU A 208 -3.40 14.31 23.54
CA LEU A 208 -3.75 15.72 23.72
C LEU A 208 -2.60 16.49 24.35
N VAL A 209 -2.15 17.55 23.66
CA VAL A 209 -1.10 18.46 24.12
C VAL A 209 -1.59 19.89 24.04
N SER A 210 -0.95 20.79 24.81
CA SER A 210 -1.23 22.21 24.69
C SER A 210 -0.50 22.79 23.48
N LEU A 211 -1.19 23.65 22.75
CA LEU A 211 -0.70 24.34 21.55
C LEU A 211 -0.40 25.81 21.84
N ALA A 212 -0.22 26.16 23.11
CA ALA A 212 0.18 27.51 23.53
C ALA A 212 1.56 27.82 22.95
N GLY A 213 1.68 28.98 22.29
CA GLY A 213 2.92 29.41 21.66
C GLY A 213 4.00 29.82 22.67
N GLY A 214 5.25 29.83 22.22
CA GLY A 214 6.43 30.31 22.94
C GLY A 214 6.99 29.29 23.93
N ARG A 215 6.65 28.01 23.79
CA ARG A 215 7.07 26.96 24.74
C ARG A 215 8.40 26.29 24.38
N THR A 216 8.86 26.44 23.14
CA THR A 216 10.19 26.03 22.70
C THR A 216 11.17 27.21 22.72
N PRO A 217 12.49 26.99 22.85
CA PRO A 217 13.47 28.07 22.67
C PRO A 217 13.37 28.68 21.26
N PRO A 218 13.57 30.00 21.11
CA PRO A 218 13.59 30.60 19.79
C PRO A 218 14.86 30.22 19.04
N ASN A 219 14.79 30.20 17.70
CA ASN A 219 15.99 30.13 16.88
C ASN A 219 16.81 31.43 16.95
N ALA A 220 17.98 31.46 16.29
CA ALA A 220 18.92 32.59 16.33
C ALA A 220 18.32 33.95 15.88
N TRP A 221 17.16 33.95 15.22
CA TRP A 221 16.48 35.17 14.76
C TRP A 221 15.29 35.59 15.65
N GLY A 222 15.02 34.84 16.72
CA GLY A 222 13.96 35.15 17.68
C GLY A 222 12.59 34.59 17.31
N LEU A 223 12.53 33.58 16.42
CA LEU A 223 11.31 32.90 16.03
C LEU A 223 11.11 31.65 16.88
N TYR A 224 9.89 31.47 17.39
CA TYR A 224 9.51 30.35 18.25
C TYR A 224 8.69 29.34 17.45
N ASP A 225 8.69 28.10 17.96
CA ASP A 225 7.81 27.00 17.53
C ASP A 225 7.86 26.72 16.03
N MET A 226 9.00 26.98 15.37
CA MET A 226 9.22 26.66 13.95
C MET A 226 9.15 25.14 13.67
N HIS A 227 9.11 24.31 14.71
CA HIS A 227 9.14 22.84 14.63
C HIS A 227 8.18 22.22 15.66
N GLY A 228 7.13 21.53 15.18
CA GLY A 228 6.38 20.54 15.99
C GLY A 228 5.19 21.04 16.81
N ASN A 229 4.78 22.30 16.73
CA ASN A 229 3.55 22.78 17.37
C ASN A 229 2.33 22.53 16.47
N VAL A 230 2.23 23.29 15.37
CA VAL A 230 1.30 23.04 14.26
C VAL A 230 2.04 23.15 12.93
N GLU A 231 1.58 22.40 11.93
CA GLU A 231 2.02 22.63 10.55
C GLU A 231 1.54 23.99 10.07
N GLU A 232 2.31 24.63 9.21
CA GLU A 232 2.01 26.00 8.78
C GLU A 232 1.79 26.12 7.29
N TRP A 233 0.64 26.68 6.92
CA TRP A 233 0.37 27.06 5.54
C TRP A 233 1.37 28.08 5.00
N THR A 234 1.84 27.83 3.78
CA THR A 234 2.64 28.77 2.98
C THR A 234 1.85 29.17 1.71
N GLU A 235 2.31 30.20 0.99
CA GLU A 235 1.61 30.68 -0.21
C GLU A 235 1.70 29.68 -1.39
N ASP A 236 2.77 28.87 -1.42
CA ASP A 236 3.23 28.11 -2.58
C ASP A 236 2.36 26.89 -2.91
N TRP A 237 2.19 26.64 -4.21
CA TRP A 237 1.73 25.34 -4.70
C TRP A 237 2.86 24.32 -4.64
N TYR A 238 2.53 23.14 -4.13
CA TYR A 238 3.46 22.03 -4.05
C TYR A 238 3.83 21.49 -5.44
N GLY A 239 5.08 21.06 -5.55
CA GLY A 239 5.56 20.18 -6.62
C GLY A 239 7.09 20.08 -6.58
N PRO A 240 7.69 19.31 -7.51
CA PRO A 240 9.10 18.99 -7.43
C PRO A 240 9.99 20.22 -7.43
N TYR A 241 11.15 20.19 -6.76
CA TYR A 241 12.12 21.26 -6.89
C TYR A 241 12.73 21.32 -8.29
N ALA A 242 13.05 22.54 -8.74
CA ALA A 242 13.86 22.77 -9.93
C ALA A 242 15.32 22.96 -9.50
N ALA A 243 16.24 22.33 -10.23
CA ALA A 243 17.68 22.53 -9.98
C ALA A 243 18.11 23.97 -10.36
N GLY A 244 19.22 24.43 -9.76
CA GLY A 244 19.82 25.74 -10.05
C GLY A 244 19.51 26.82 -9.00
N GLU A 245 20.23 27.95 -9.07
CA GLU A 245 20.00 29.08 -8.15
C GLU A 245 18.68 29.77 -8.45
N GLN A 246 17.89 30.02 -7.41
CA GLN A 246 16.62 30.75 -7.50
C GLN A 246 16.69 32.05 -6.69
N ARG A 247 15.94 33.07 -7.12
CA ARG A 247 15.85 34.38 -6.46
C ARG A 247 14.41 34.65 -6.10
N ASP A 248 14.14 34.81 -4.81
CA ASP A 248 12.80 35.03 -4.24
C ASP A 248 11.71 34.13 -4.88
N PRO A 249 11.87 32.78 -4.83
CA PRO A 249 10.94 31.88 -5.49
C PRO A 249 9.54 31.94 -4.84
N VAL A 250 8.52 31.72 -5.67
CA VAL A 250 7.09 31.73 -5.28
C VAL A 250 6.40 30.41 -5.66
N GLY A 251 7.20 29.34 -5.75
CA GLY A 251 6.71 28.00 -6.04
C GLY A 251 6.22 27.84 -7.48
N ARG A 252 5.32 26.87 -7.67
CA ARG A 252 4.72 26.56 -8.97
C ARG A 252 3.47 27.37 -9.24
N ALA A 253 3.14 27.54 -10.51
CA ALA A 253 1.96 28.28 -10.96
C ALA A 253 0.63 27.64 -10.53
N GLY A 254 0.63 26.33 -10.26
CA GLY A 254 -0.54 25.57 -9.82
C GLY A 254 -0.17 24.16 -9.40
N GLY A 255 -1.13 23.49 -8.76
CA GLY A 255 -1.03 22.10 -8.29
C GLY A 255 -2.32 21.72 -7.54
N ASP A 256 -2.39 20.48 -7.04
CA ASP A 256 -3.50 20.04 -6.19
C ASP A 256 -3.30 20.44 -4.72
N PHE A 257 -2.04 20.54 -4.27
CA PHE A 257 -1.71 20.74 -2.84
C PHE A 257 -0.99 22.07 -2.60
N LYS A 258 -1.29 22.70 -1.46
CA LYS A 258 -0.51 23.81 -0.91
C LYS A 258 0.54 23.27 0.06
N VAL A 259 1.71 23.89 0.05
CA VAL A 259 2.81 23.47 0.91
C VAL A 259 2.50 23.84 2.37
N THR A 260 2.70 22.87 3.27
CA THR A 260 2.82 23.09 4.71
C THR A 260 4.23 22.79 5.20
N ARG A 261 4.68 23.50 6.24
CA ARG A 261 6.04 23.38 6.80
C ARG A 261 6.03 23.23 8.33
N GLY A 262 7.17 22.83 8.89
CA GLY A 262 7.45 22.78 10.34
C GLY A 262 6.92 21.54 11.08
N GLY A 263 5.99 20.81 10.48
CA GLY A 263 5.33 19.68 11.13
C GLY A 263 4.53 20.10 12.36
N SER A 264 3.89 19.15 13.03
CA SER A 264 2.95 19.40 14.12
C SER A 264 3.19 18.51 15.33
N HIS A 265 2.37 18.68 16.37
CA HIS A 265 2.30 17.76 17.50
C HIS A 265 1.94 16.30 17.09
N GLY A 266 1.42 16.09 15.88
CA GLY A 266 1.20 14.74 15.32
C GLY A 266 2.37 14.15 14.55
N THR A 267 3.54 14.79 14.62
CA THR A 267 4.66 14.53 13.71
C THR A 267 5.90 14.04 14.44
N VAL A 268 6.49 12.95 13.95
CA VAL A 268 7.76 12.43 14.48
C VAL A 268 8.94 13.31 14.05
N ALA A 269 10.01 13.31 14.85
CA ALA A 269 11.17 14.19 14.67
C ALA A 269 11.73 14.25 13.24
N TYR A 270 11.71 13.14 12.50
CA TYR A 270 12.13 13.10 11.10
C TYR A 270 11.44 14.19 10.28
N TYR A 271 10.11 14.25 10.27
CA TYR A 271 9.38 15.23 9.46
C TYR A 271 9.32 16.64 10.08
N LEU A 272 10.02 16.88 11.20
CA LEU A 272 10.14 18.20 11.81
C LEU A 272 11.37 18.98 11.29
N ARG A 273 12.20 18.40 10.42
CA ARG A 273 13.38 19.10 9.87
C ARG A 273 12.98 20.37 9.15
N SER A 274 13.89 21.34 9.11
CA SER A 274 13.71 22.59 8.36
C SER A 274 13.47 22.34 6.87
N ALA A 275 14.14 21.33 6.31
CA ALA A 275 14.02 20.94 4.90
C ALA A 275 12.72 20.22 4.57
N ASN A 276 12.09 19.57 5.55
CA ASN A 276 10.90 18.75 5.32
C ASN A 276 9.77 19.63 4.82
N ARG A 277 9.03 19.10 3.85
CA ARG A 277 7.90 19.77 3.24
C ARG A 277 6.75 18.80 3.13
N MET A 278 5.57 19.30 3.45
CA MET A 278 4.34 18.52 3.47
C MET A 278 3.33 19.21 2.57
N GLY A 279 2.23 18.55 2.29
CA GLY A 279 1.18 19.12 1.47
C GLY A 279 -0.20 18.84 2.03
N ALA A 280 -1.14 19.73 1.74
CA ALA A 280 -2.54 19.44 1.93
C ALA A 280 -3.40 20.15 0.88
N LEU A 281 -4.59 19.60 0.61
CA LEU A 281 -5.55 20.28 -0.26
C LEU A 281 -5.92 21.65 0.35
N PRO A 282 -6.02 22.73 -0.46
CA PRO A 282 -6.34 24.07 0.01
C PRO A 282 -7.60 24.16 0.90
N GLU A 283 -8.56 23.27 0.72
CA GLU A 283 -9.84 23.22 1.43
C GLU A 283 -9.77 22.43 2.75
N THR A 284 -8.67 21.70 2.99
CA THR A 284 -8.49 20.85 4.18
C THR A 284 -8.52 21.70 5.46
N ARG A 285 -9.40 21.31 6.40
CA ARG A 285 -9.35 21.78 7.80
C ARG A 285 -8.94 20.63 8.69
N SER A 286 -7.87 20.79 9.45
CA SER A 286 -7.33 19.73 10.30
C SER A 286 -7.01 20.23 11.70
N TRP A 287 -6.84 19.31 12.65
CA TRP A 287 -6.37 19.65 13.99
C TRP A 287 -4.86 19.86 14.07
N ILE A 288 -4.12 19.66 12.99
CA ILE A 288 -2.66 19.74 12.99
C ILE A 288 -2.11 20.92 12.20
N THR A 289 -2.93 21.62 11.43
CA THR A 289 -2.50 22.70 10.53
C THR A 289 -3.07 24.04 10.98
N GLY A 290 -2.17 25.01 11.14
CA GLY A 290 -2.43 26.42 11.36
C GLY A 290 -1.60 27.27 10.39
N PHE A 291 -1.20 28.46 10.80
CA PHE A 291 -0.36 29.34 9.97
C PHE A 291 0.32 30.43 10.81
N ARG A 292 1.37 31.03 10.24
CA ARG A 292 1.98 32.28 10.72
C ARG A 292 2.02 33.33 9.62
N VAL A 293 2.10 34.60 10.02
CA VAL A 293 1.98 35.73 9.10
C VAL A 293 3.34 36.30 8.72
N ALA A 294 3.54 36.58 7.45
CA ALA A 294 4.61 37.42 6.94
C ALA A 294 4.10 38.84 6.64
N LEU A 295 4.94 39.85 6.84
CA LEU A 295 4.70 41.24 6.49
C LEU A 295 5.79 41.72 5.51
N GLY A 296 5.36 42.01 4.29
CA GLY A 296 6.22 42.34 3.16
C GLY A 296 5.49 42.09 1.86
N PRO A 297 5.79 42.84 0.78
CA PRO A 297 5.23 42.52 -0.52
C PRO A 297 5.59 41.07 -0.90
N MET A 298 4.68 40.40 -1.62
CA MET A 298 5.05 39.15 -2.30
C MET A 298 6.21 39.41 -3.26
N PRO A 299 7.15 38.47 -3.42
CA PRO A 299 8.12 38.53 -4.50
C PRO A 299 7.44 38.68 -5.87
N ALA A 300 8.07 39.44 -6.76
CA ALA A 300 7.60 39.64 -8.13
C ALA A 300 8.14 38.58 -9.11
N THR A 301 8.86 37.57 -8.62
CA THR A 301 9.39 36.47 -9.42
C THR A 301 8.24 35.69 -10.04
N LYS A 302 8.39 35.30 -11.31
CA LYS A 302 7.38 34.48 -11.98
C LYS A 302 7.37 33.07 -11.37
N PRO A 303 6.19 32.49 -11.08
CA PRO A 303 6.10 31.10 -10.65
C PRO A 303 6.69 30.14 -11.68
N LEU A 304 7.23 29.01 -11.19
CA LEU A 304 7.64 27.91 -12.04
C LEU A 304 6.42 27.30 -12.75
N PRO A 305 6.57 26.74 -13.96
CA PRO A 305 5.47 26.06 -14.63
C PRO A 305 5.01 24.82 -13.85
N ALA A 306 3.78 24.37 -14.14
CA ALA A 306 3.30 23.07 -13.68
C ALA A 306 4.24 21.93 -14.16
N PRO A 307 4.39 20.85 -13.38
CA PRO A 307 5.21 19.73 -13.81
C PRO A 307 4.63 19.05 -15.07
N PRO A 308 5.46 18.44 -15.91
CA PRO A 308 4.96 17.67 -17.05
C PRO A 308 4.12 16.47 -16.57
N PRO A 309 3.16 16.00 -17.39
CA PRO A 309 2.31 14.88 -17.02
C PRO A 309 3.13 13.58 -16.85
N PRO A 310 2.74 12.68 -15.92
CA PRO A 310 3.32 11.35 -15.80
C PRO A 310 3.20 10.53 -17.09
N ARG A 311 4.05 9.51 -17.25
CA ARG A 311 4.12 8.68 -18.47
C ARG A 311 2.76 8.14 -18.93
N ALA A 312 1.98 7.56 -18.03
CA ALA A 312 0.68 6.96 -18.36
C ALA A 312 -0.40 8.00 -18.75
N GLN A 313 -0.13 9.29 -18.49
CA GLN A 313 -0.98 10.43 -18.84
C GLN A 313 -0.46 11.19 -20.07
N ALA A 314 0.79 10.94 -20.47
CA ALA A 314 1.38 11.50 -21.69
C ALA A 314 0.88 10.76 -22.94
N ASN A 315 0.73 11.51 -24.04
CA ASN A 315 0.42 11.00 -25.38
C ASN A 315 -0.82 10.07 -25.43
N VAL A 316 -1.83 10.34 -24.61
CA VAL A 316 -3.07 9.56 -24.58
C VAL A 316 -3.93 9.88 -25.81
N ARG A 317 -4.28 8.85 -26.57
CA ARG A 317 -5.20 8.94 -27.71
C ARG A 317 -6.59 9.38 -27.23
N GLN A 318 -7.13 10.44 -27.83
CA GLN A 318 -8.45 10.99 -27.49
C GLN A 318 -9.62 10.47 -28.35
N GLY A 319 -9.32 9.74 -29.42
CA GLY A 319 -10.34 9.18 -30.31
C GLY A 319 -11.01 7.91 -29.75
N PRO A 320 -12.07 7.41 -30.43
CA PRO A 320 -12.76 6.17 -30.04
C PRO A 320 -11.79 5.00 -29.99
N PRO A 321 -12.12 3.89 -29.31
CA PRO A 321 -11.28 2.72 -29.31
C PRO A 321 -11.01 2.21 -30.74
N PRO A 322 -9.85 1.57 -30.99
CA PRO A 322 -9.68 0.77 -32.19
C PRO A 322 -10.84 -0.23 -32.31
N ALA A 323 -11.27 -0.54 -33.54
CA ALA A 323 -12.28 -1.57 -33.78
C ALA A 323 -11.75 -2.92 -33.26
N ALA A 324 -12.14 -3.29 -32.05
CA ALA A 324 -11.85 -4.58 -31.45
C ALA A 324 -13.14 -5.41 -31.50
N ALA A 325 -13.17 -6.44 -32.34
CA ALA A 325 -14.23 -7.43 -32.27
C ALA A 325 -14.10 -8.18 -30.94
N GLY A 326 -15.15 -8.17 -30.12
CA GLY A 326 -15.24 -9.10 -29.00
C GLY A 326 -15.15 -10.54 -29.51
N SER A 327 -14.53 -11.43 -28.74
CA SER A 327 -14.48 -12.86 -29.07
C SER A 327 -15.59 -13.59 -28.34
N ALA A 328 -16.48 -14.25 -29.10
CA ALA A 328 -17.41 -15.23 -28.54
C ALA A 328 -16.70 -16.56 -28.20
N ALA A 329 -15.58 -16.86 -28.87
CA ALA A 329 -14.77 -18.04 -28.58
C ALA A 329 -14.05 -17.88 -27.23
N PRO A 330 -13.96 -18.95 -26.42
CA PRO A 330 -13.27 -18.94 -25.14
C PRO A 330 -11.79 -18.54 -25.31
N PHE A 331 -11.30 -17.63 -24.47
CA PHE A 331 -9.89 -17.29 -24.43
C PHE A 331 -9.40 -16.93 -23.03
N PHE A 332 -8.10 -17.10 -22.82
CA PHE A 332 -7.39 -16.69 -21.62
C PHE A 332 -5.99 -16.17 -21.98
N ARG A 333 -5.57 -15.09 -21.33
CA ARG A 333 -4.21 -14.53 -21.39
C ARG A 333 -3.76 -14.13 -19.99
N GLY A 334 -2.50 -14.37 -19.70
CA GLY A 334 -1.88 -14.08 -18.40
C GLY A 334 -1.19 -15.30 -17.81
N PRO A 335 -0.54 -15.16 -16.64
CA PRO A 335 -0.34 -13.90 -15.90
C PRO A 335 0.58 -12.93 -16.66
N ARG A 336 0.22 -11.65 -16.70
CA ARG A 336 1.09 -10.56 -17.18
C ARG A 336 1.38 -9.60 -16.04
N ARG A 337 2.65 -9.28 -15.83
CA ARG A 337 3.02 -8.29 -14.82
C ARG A 337 2.63 -6.89 -15.28
N PHE A 338 1.80 -6.20 -14.51
CA PHE A 338 1.40 -4.80 -14.80
C PHE A 338 2.15 -3.79 -13.91
N ILE A 339 2.60 -4.21 -12.72
CA ILE A 339 3.47 -3.40 -11.86
C ILE A 339 4.91 -3.50 -12.35
N ARG A 340 5.31 -2.49 -13.12
CA ARG A 340 6.65 -2.36 -13.70
C ARG A 340 7.37 -1.16 -13.10
N ILE A 341 7.95 -1.34 -11.91
CA ILE A 341 8.80 -0.36 -11.24
C ILE A 341 10.25 -0.88 -11.28
N PRO A 342 11.23 -0.08 -11.73
CA PRO A 342 12.63 -0.49 -11.68
C PRO A 342 13.07 -0.90 -10.27
N PRO A 343 13.94 -1.92 -10.09
CA PRO A 343 14.42 -2.30 -8.76
C PRO A 343 15.14 -1.17 -8.04
N GLY A 344 15.00 -1.12 -6.71
CA GLY A 344 15.69 -0.18 -5.85
C GLY A 344 15.13 1.25 -5.85
N ARG A 345 14.01 1.50 -6.54
CA ARG A 345 13.32 2.79 -6.49
C ARG A 345 12.68 3.00 -5.11
N HIS A 346 12.82 4.23 -4.60
CA HIS A 346 12.31 4.72 -3.32
C HIS A 346 11.84 6.16 -3.56
N GLY A 347 10.53 6.38 -3.55
CA GLY A 347 9.88 7.68 -3.73
C GLY A 347 10.00 8.29 -5.14
N PRO A 348 8.91 8.87 -5.69
CA PRO A 348 7.50 8.65 -5.36
C PRO A 348 6.97 7.27 -5.85
N LEU A 349 7.86 6.42 -6.39
CA LEU A 349 7.55 5.03 -6.76
C LEU A 349 8.46 4.10 -5.97
N TYR A 350 7.84 3.19 -5.23
CA TYR A 350 8.52 2.24 -4.36
C TYR A 350 8.51 0.87 -5.01
N SER A 351 9.70 0.32 -5.25
CA SER A 351 9.84 -0.97 -5.93
C SER A 351 9.48 -2.18 -5.05
N TYR A 352 9.33 -1.96 -3.74
CA TYR A 352 9.19 -3.01 -2.74
C TYR A 352 7.74 -3.37 -2.42
N HIS A 353 6.92 -2.42 -1.95
CA HIS A 353 5.59 -2.71 -1.43
C HIS A 353 4.52 -2.12 -2.36
N ASN A 354 3.78 -3.00 -3.04
CA ASN A 354 2.75 -2.62 -3.99
C ASN A 354 1.55 -3.58 -3.96
N HIS A 355 0.36 -3.09 -3.62
CA HIS A 355 -0.89 -3.86 -3.56
C HIS A 355 -2.13 -2.93 -3.55
N ASP A 356 -3.31 -3.49 -3.26
CA ASP A 356 -4.62 -2.81 -3.23
C ASP A 356 -4.93 -2.05 -4.53
N THR A 357 -5.27 -2.83 -5.55
CA THR A 357 -5.33 -2.36 -6.93
C THR A 357 -6.74 -1.89 -7.32
N ALA A 358 -6.83 -1.06 -8.34
CA ALA A 358 -8.09 -0.73 -9.02
C ALA A 358 -7.85 -0.75 -10.53
N ILE A 359 -8.87 -1.09 -11.30
CA ILE A 359 -8.74 -1.25 -12.76
C ILE A 359 -10.02 -0.81 -13.47
N ALA A 360 -9.86 -0.03 -14.54
CA ALA A 360 -10.98 0.41 -15.38
C ALA A 360 -10.59 0.44 -16.87
N GLU A 361 -11.57 0.19 -17.74
CA GLU A 361 -11.47 0.56 -19.14
C GLU A 361 -11.53 2.09 -19.28
N CYS A 362 -10.73 2.67 -20.16
CA CYS A 362 -10.84 4.06 -20.58
C CYS A 362 -11.80 4.21 -21.78
N PRO A 363 -12.38 5.41 -22.01
CA PRO A 363 -13.27 5.63 -23.16
C PRO A 363 -12.63 5.31 -24.52
N ASN A 364 -11.30 5.43 -24.66
CA ASN A 364 -10.52 5.08 -25.84
C ASN A 364 -10.12 3.58 -25.93
N GLY A 365 -10.61 2.74 -25.01
CA GLY A 365 -10.32 1.30 -24.96
C GLY A 365 -8.97 0.92 -24.34
N ASP A 366 -8.18 1.88 -23.86
CA ASP A 366 -7.05 1.58 -22.99
C ASP A 366 -7.56 0.96 -21.69
N ILE A 367 -6.71 0.22 -20.99
CA ILE A 367 -6.97 -0.21 -19.60
C ILE A 367 -6.03 0.56 -18.69
N LEU A 368 -6.57 1.19 -17.66
CA LEU A 368 -5.82 1.90 -16.63
C LEU A 368 -5.92 1.12 -15.33
N ALA A 369 -4.77 0.90 -14.70
CA ALA A 369 -4.69 0.29 -13.37
C ALA A 369 -3.94 1.24 -12.42
N ILE A 370 -4.44 1.34 -11.19
CA ILE A 370 -3.84 2.13 -10.11
C ILE A 370 -3.70 1.27 -8.83
N TRP A 371 -2.74 1.56 -7.96
CA TRP A 371 -2.45 0.76 -6.77
C TRP A 371 -1.57 1.51 -5.76
N TYR A 372 -1.43 0.99 -4.55
CA TYR A 372 -0.48 1.50 -3.56
C TYR A 372 0.96 1.38 -4.00
N THR A 373 1.74 2.41 -3.78
CA THR A 373 3.19 2.30 -3.79
C THR A 373 3.72 2.90 -2.50
N CYS A 374 4.44 2.12 -1.70
CA CYS A 374 4.95 2.57 -0.41
C CYS A 374 6.20 1.81 0.02
N GLU A 375 6.86 2.32 1.07
CA GLU A 375 7.74 1.48 1.90
C GLU A 375 6.90 0.78 2.98
N GLN A 376 6.01 1.55 3.60
CA GLN A 376 5.10 1.11 4.65
C GLN A 376 3.67 1.47 4.31
N GLU A 377 2.79 0.49 4.49
CA GLU A 377 1.35 0.72 4.36
C GLU A 377 0.82 1.75 5.36
N ARG A 378 1.47 1.88 6.52
CA ARG A 378 1.15 2.88 7.55
C ARG A 378 1.94 4.18 7.45
N GLY A 379 2.87 4.26 6.50
CA GLY A 379 3.80 5.37 6.36
C GLY A 379 3.14 6.65 5.86
N ARG A 380 3.85 7.77 5.93
CA ARG A 380 3.40 9.05 5.32
C ARG A 380 3.71 9.10 3.82
N GLU A 381 4.56 8.18 3.36
CA GLU A 381 5.04 8.07 2.00
C GLU A 381 4.16 7.16 1.11
N LEU A 382 3.06 6.62 1.64
CA LEU A 382 2.16 5.81 0.84
C LEU A 382 1.46 6.70 -0.18
N ALA A 383 1.74 6.42 -1.45
CA ALA A 383 1.19 7.09 -2.61
C ALA A 383 0.44 6.10 -3.51
N VAL A 384 -0.16 6.61 -4.59
CA VAL A 384 -0.81 5.83 -5.63
C VAL A 384 0.01 5.90 -6.93
N ALA A 385 0.36 4.73 -7.46
CA ALA A 385 0.98 4.57 -8.76
C ALA A 385 -0.05 4.17 -9.82
N GLN A 386 0.32 4.33 -11.09
CA GLN A 386 -0.47 3.90 -12.25
C GLN A 386 0.38 3.21 -13.32
N SER A 387 -0.27 2.37 -14.11
CA SER A 387 0.21 1.86 -15.38
C SER A 387 -0.97 1.74 -16.34
N ARG A 388 -0.66 1.83 -17.63
CA ARG A 388 -1.64 1.79 -18.71
C ARG A 388 -1.31 0.68 -19.70
N LEU A 389 -2.30 -0.09 -20.06
CA LEU A 389 -2.27 -1.00 -21.20
C LEU A 389 -2.97 -0.29 -22.36
N ARG A 390 -2.19 0.15 -23.35
CA ARG A 390 -2.74 0.81 -24.54
C ARG A 390 -3.62 -0.17 -25.32
N ALA A 391 -4.72 0.32 -25.89
CA ALA A 391 -5.62 -0.50 -26.70
C ALA A 391 -4.84 -1.20 -27.83
N GLY A 392 -4.87 -2.55 -27.83
CA GLY A 392 -4.15 -3.39 -28.80
C GLY A 392 -2.69 -3.68 -28.46
N ALA A 393 -2.12 -3.12 -27.39
CA ALA A 393 -0.78 -3.45 -26.93
C ALA A 393 -0.74 -4.82 -26.22
N ALA A 394 0.40 -5.48 -26.30
CA ALA A 394 0.64 -6.76 -25.62
C ALA A 394 1.10 -6.59 -24.17
N GLU A 395 1.76 -5.46 -23.87
CA GLU A 395 2.41 -5.18 -22.59
C GLU A 395 1.91 -3.89 -21.94
N TRP A 396 1.93 -3.88 -20.61
CA TRP A 396 1.71 -2.68 -19.80
C TRP A 396 2.90 -1.73 -19.88
N GLU A 397 2.64 -0.43 -19.86
CA GLU A 397 3.68 0.59 -19.74
C GLU A 397 4.42 0.50 -18.40
N GLU A 398 5.63 1.06 -18.34
CA GLU A 398 6.32 1.27 -17.06
C GLU A 398 5.47 2.15 -16.14
N ALA A 399 5.48 1.83 -14.84
CA ALA A 399 4.68 2.54 -13.86
C ALA A 399 5.10 4.02 -13.75
N SER A 400 4.15 4.88 -13.37
CA SER A 400 4.37 6.29 -13.08
C SER A 400 3.53 6.75 -11.88
N PRO A 401 3.87 7.84 -11.17
CA PRO A 401 3.04 8.37 -10.10
C PRO A 401 1.65 8.78 -10.61
N PHE A 402 0.63 8.70 -9.75
CA PHE A 402 -0.76 9.03 -10.09
C PHE A 402 -1.43 9.99 -9.11
N TRP A 403 -1.25 9.75 -7.82
CA TRP A 403 -1.73 10.59 -6.73
C TRP A 403 -0.75 10.43 -5.56
N ASP A 404 -0.29 11.55 -5.02
CA ASP A 404 0.74 11.59 -3.99
C ASP A 404 0.57 12.91 -3.23
N ALA A 405 -0.27 12.89 -2.21
CA ALA A 405 -0.40 13.97 -1.25
C ALA A 405 0.84 13.97 -0.35
N PRO A 406 1.69 15.01 -0.42
CA PRO A 406 3.01 14.97 0.20
C PRO A 406 2.91 14.80 1.71
N ASP A 407 3.59 13.78 2.24
CA ASP A 407 3.59 13.40 3.64
C ASP A 407 2.21 13.01 4.23
N ARG A 408 1.29 12.57 3.37
CA ARG A 408 -0.02 12.01 3.73
C ARG A 408 -0.15 10.58 3.21
N ASN A 409 -0.79 9.72 4.01
CA ASN A 409 -1.10 8.36 3.57
C ASN A 409 -2.30 8.37 2.61
N ASP A 410 -2.04 8.15 1.32
CA ASP A 410 -3.06 8.08 0.27
C ASP A 410 -3.72 6.70 0.17
N HIS A 411 -4.44 6.35 1.24
CA HIS A 411 -5.02 5.03 1.40
C HIS A 411 -6.20 4.73 0.46
N CYS A 412 -6.35 3.46 0.10
CA CYS A 412 -7.38 2.85 -0.72
C CYS A 412 -7.78 3.54 -2.03
N PRO A 413 -7.09 3.31 -3.17
CA PRO A 413 -7.52 3.83 -4.45
C PRO A 413 -8.68 3.03 -5.04
N ALA A 414 -9.61 3.74 -5.66
CA ALA A 414 -10.64 3.19 -6.51
C ALA A 414 -10.74 3.94 -7.85
N LEU A 415 -11.04 3.20 -8.92
CA LEU A 415 -11.06 3.69 -10.28
C LEU A 415 -12.25 3.10 -11.05
N TRP A 416 -13.03 3.96 -11.69
CA TRP A 416 -14.20 3.52 -12.43
C TRP A 416 -14.50 4.35 -13.66
N PHE A 417 -15.07 3.71 -14.67
CA PHE A 417 -15.54 4.32 -15.90
C PHE A 417 -17.06 4.24 -15.97
N ASP A 418 -17.73 5.36 -16.22
CA ASP A 418 -19.20 5.41 -16.31
C ASP A 418 -19.79 4.66 -17.52
N GLY A 419 -18.94 4.19 -18.43
CA GLY A 419 -19.34 3.48 -19.65
C GLY A 419 -19.55 4.40 -20.86
N ASP A 420 -19.46 5.71 -20.67
CA ASP A 420 -19.65 6.74 -21.69
C ASP A 420 -18.41 7.61 -21.88
N LYS A 421 -18.15 8.53 -20.95
CA LYS A 421 -17.11 9.56 -21.09
C LYS A 421 -16.19 9.70 -19.88
N THR A 422 -16.69 9.46 -18.68
CA THR A 422 -16.03 9.95 -17.46
C THR A 422 -15.35 8.82 -16.70
N LEU A 423 -14.06 9.01 -16.43
CA LEU A 423 -13.32 8.24 -15.44
C LEU A 423 -13.43 8.93 -14.08
N TYR A 424 -13.65 8.15 -13.03
CA TYR A 424 -13.73 8.56 -11.64
C TYR A 424 -12.57 7.94 -10.88
N HIS A 425 -11.87 8.76 -10.11
CA HIS A 425 -10.86 8.34 -9.14
C HIS A 425 -11.31 8.77 -7.76
N ILE A 426 -11.46 7.81 -6.86
CA ILE A 426 -11.84 8.03 -5.46
C ILE A 426 -10.71 7.47 -4.60
N ASN A 427 -10.27 8.22 -3.60
CA ASN A 427 -9.18 7.79 -2.72
C ASN A 427 -9.45 8.24 -1.28
N GLY A 428 -9.01 7.44 -0.32
CA GLY A 428 -8.85 7.90 1.05
C GLY A 428 -7.67 8.87 1.15
N TYR A 429 -7.84 9.94 1.90
CA TYR A 429 -6.84 11.00 2.06
C TYR A 429 -6.52 11.14 3.55
N GLY A 430 -5.32 10.72 3.93
CA GLY A 430 -4.85 10.79 5.31
C GLY A 430 -4.45 12.19 5.73
N ILE A 431 -4.52 12.46 7.03
CA ILE A 431 -3.96 13.70 7.60
C ILE A 431 -2.46 13.56 7.92
N ALA A 432 -2.00 12.32 8.08
CA ALA A 432 -0.63 11.93 8.39
C ALA A 432 -0.43 10.49 7.88
N GLY A 433 0.32 9.64 8.59
CA GLY A 433 0.42 8.22 8.29
C GLY A 433 -0.86 7.44 8.65
N ARG A 434 -0.87 6.14 8.31
CA ARG A 434 -1.91 5.13 8.63
C ARG A 434 -3.18 5.19 7.79
N TRP A 435 -4.01 4.16 7.97
CA TRP A 435 -5.26 3.91 7.24
C TRP A 435 -6.50 4.63 7.81
N THR A 436 -6.41 5.27 8.98
CA THR A 436 -7.49 6.10 9.57
C THR A 436 -6.95 7.06 10.63
N PRO A 437 -7.62 8.20 10.90
CA PRO A 437 -8.81 8.70 10.20
C PRO A 437 -8.46 9.29 8.82
N LEU A 438 -9.37 9.14 7.86
CA LEU A 438 -9.22 9.59 6.46
C LEU A 438 -10.34 10.57 6.12
N ALA A 439 -10.09 11.51 5.23
CA ALA A 439 -11.12 12.15 4.41
C ALA A 439 -11.24 11.40 3.07
N ILE A 440 -12.20 11.76 2.21
CA ILE A 440 -12.33 11.14 0.88
C ILE A 440 -12.23 12.20 -0.22
N VAL A 441 -11.38 11.94 -1.20
CA VAL A 441 -11.18 12.79 -2.38
C VAL A 441 -11.80 12.15 -3.62
N LEU A 442 -12.30 12.99 -4.52
CA LEU A 442 -12.77 12.61 -5.85
C LEU A 442 -12.07 13.47 -6.91
N ARG A 443 -11.60 12.80 -7.97
CA ARG A 443 -11.17 13.43 -9.24
C ARG A 443 -11.90 12.77 -10.40
N THR A 444 -12.06 13.51 -11.49
CA THR A 444 -12.64 12.98 -12.73
C THR A 444 -11.77 13.29 -13.93
N SER A 445 -11.83 12.46 -14.96
CA SER A 445 -11.20 12.68 -16.25
C SER A 445 -12.21 12.44 -17.36
N THR A 446 -12.19 13.30 -18.38
CA THR A 446 -13.06 13.21 -19.57
C THR A 446 -12.27 13.14 -20.87
N ASP A 447 -10.96 12.96 -20.75
CA ASP A 447 -9.98 12.91 -21.84
C ASP A 447 -9.15 11.62 -21.74
N ASN A 448 -9.83 10.50 -21.44
CA ASN A 448 -9.25 9.17 -21.39
C ASN A 448 -8.17 8.98 -20.31
N GLY A 449 -8.21 9.77 -19.24
CA GLY A 449 -7.24 9.73 -18.14
C GLY A 449 -5.94 10.45 -18.48
N ALA A 450 -5.95 11.40 -19.44
CA ALA A 450 -4.78 12.21 -19.77
C ALA A 450 -4.62 13.39 -18.80
N THR A 451 -5.73 13.99 -18.39
CA THR A 451 -5.78 15.00 -17.33
C THR A 451 -6.91 14.69 -16.36
N TRP A 452 -6.78 15.23 -15.15
CA TRP A 452 -7.75 15.05 -14.07
C TRP A 452 -8.21 16.41 -13.56
N SER A 453 -9.48 16.50 -13.18
CA SER A 453 -10.01 17.66 -12.47
C SER A 453 -9.24 17.89 -11.16
N PRO A 454 -9.21 19.13 -10.63
CA PRO A 454 -8.77 19.36 -9.26
C PRO A 454 -9.47 18.40 -8.29
N ALA A 455 -8.74 17.94 -7.28
CA ALA A 455 -9.31 17.07 -6.26
C ALA A 455 -10.38 17.80 -5.46
N ARG A 456 -11.50 17.12 -5.22
CA ARG A 456 -12.59 17.62 -4.39
C ARG A 456 -12.76 16.73 -3.17
N LEU A 457 -12.77 17.32 -1.99
CA LEU A 457 -13.19 16.63 -0.78
C LEU A 457 -14.69 16.33 -0.89
N ILE A 458 -15.05 15.05 -0.99
CA ILE A 458 -16.45 14.59 -0.98
C ILE A 458 -16.91 14.21 0.42
N GLU A 459 -15.96 13.92 1.31
CA GLU A 459 -16.15 13.81 2.74
C GLU A 459 -14.97 14.52 3.43
N PRO A 460 -15.14 15.79 3.83
CA PRO A 460 -14.05 16.62 4.34
C PRO A 460 -13.69 16.36 5.81
N GLU A 461 -14.57 15.70 6.59
CA GLU A 461 -14.29 15.40 7.99
C GLU A 461 -13.56 14.08 8.12
N PHE A 462 -12.31 14.10 8.62
CA PHE A 462 -11.50 12.89 8.75
C PHE A 462 -12.15 11.86 9.69
N GLY A 463 -12.67 10.75 9.16
CA GLY A 463 -13.38 9.72 9.93
C GLY A 463 -12.81 8.31 9.78
N PHE A 464 -13.47 7.32 10.39
CA PHE A 464 -13.00 5.92 10.45
C PHE A 464 -13.81 4.95 9.57
N ARG A 465 -14.72 5.49 8.77
CA ARG A 465 -15.59 4.73 7.85
C ARG A 465 -15.32 5.15 6.41
N MET A 466 -14.05 5.38 6.08
CA MET A 466 -13.63 6.15 4.90
C MET A 466 -12.45 5.52 4.14
N MET A 467 -12.07 4.29 4.51
CA MET A 467 -11.10 3.50 3.75
C MET A 467 -11.80 2.97 2.49
N VAL A 468 -11.68 3.70 1.38
CA VAL A 468 -12.37 3.40 0.11
C VAL A 468 -12.12 1.95 -0.34
N GLY A 469 -12.98 1.39 -1.18
CA GLY A 469 -12.82 0.02 -1.67
C GLY A 469 -13.45 -0.18 -3.04
N GLU A 470 -12.87 -1.10 -3.80
CA GLU A 470 -13.47 -1.60 -5.03
C GLU A 470 -14.62 -2.59 -4.71
N PRO A 471 -15.70 -2.60 -5.50
CA PRO A 471 -15.90 -1.83 -6.73
C PRO A 471 -16.60 -0.48 -6.52
N VAL A 472 -16.39 0.42 -7.49
CA VAL A 472 -17.30 1.56 -7.75
C VAL A 472 -18.20 1.21 -8.91
N PHE A 473 -19.50 1.49 -8.81
CA PHE A 473 -20.45 1.21 -9.89
C PHE A 473 -21.67 2.15 -9.85
N ARG A 474 -22.44 2.13 -10.95
CA ARG A 474 -23.75 2.79 -11.03
C ARG A 474 -24.85 1.75 -10.95
N THR A 475 -25.84 1.99 -10.07
CA THR A 475 -27.02 1.15 -9.94
C THR A 475 -27.98 1.35 -11.11
N ALA A 476 -28.93 0.42 -11.30
CA ALA A 476 -30.01 0.57 -12.29
C ALA A 476 -30.90 1.80 -12.02
N SER A 477 -30.98 2.24 -10.76
CA SER A 477 -31.66 3.49 -10.37
C SER A 477 -30.84 4.77 -10.65
N GLY A 478 -29.61 4.62 -11.15
CA GLY A 478 -28.72 5.72 -11.52
C GLY A 478 -27.81 6.24 -10.40
N ALA A 479 -27.92 5.69 -9.18
CA ALA A 479 -27.08 6.08 -8.06
C ALA A 479 -25.65 5.54 -8.23
N LEU A 480 -24.65 6.34 -7.87
CA LEU A 480 -23.26 5.88 -7.78
C LEU A 480 -23.01 5.28 -6.40
N VAL A 481 -22.31 4.16 -6.36
CA VAL A 481 -22.02 3.40 -5.14
C VAL A 481 -20.56 2.99 -5.12
N PHE A 482 -19.91 3.14 -3.96
CA PHE A 482 -18.64 2.48 -3.66
C PHE A 482 -18.62 1.93 -2.23
N GLY A 483 -17.82 0.89 -1.99
CA GLY A 483 -17.62 0.33 -0.66
C GLY A 483 -16.54 1.05 0.13
N ALA A 484 -16.60 1.05 1.46
CA ALA A 484 -15.50 1.52 2.30
C ALA A 484 -15.38 0.72 3.60
N ASP A 485 -14.18 0.50 4.12
CA ASP A 485 -13.99 -0.14 5.41
C ASP A 485 -14.38 0.80 6.57
N ALA A 486 -14.96 0.18 7.58
CA ALA A 486 -15.58 0.79 8.73
C ALA A 486 -15.25 -0.01 10.00
N GLN A 487 -14.03 0.17 10.53
CA GLN A 487 -13.56 -0.42 11.80
C GLN A 487 -13.85 -1.94 11.93
N GLY A 488 -13.23 -2.76 11.08
CA GLY A 488 -13.40 -4.22 11.08
C GLY A 488 -14.63 -4.72 10.32
N ASN A 489 -15.47 -3.82 9.84
CA ASN A 489 -16.58 -4.06 8.91
C ASN A 489 -16.39 -3.24 7.63
N SER A 490 -17.37 -3.30 6.72
CA SER A 490 -17.47 -2.41 5.56
C SER A 490 -18.81 -1.67 5.55
N THR A 491 -18.87 -0.57 4.81
CA THR A 491 -20.04 0.27 4.55
C THR A 491 -20.12 0.58 3.06
N VAL A 492 -21.16 1.31 2.65
CA VAL A 492 -21.27 1.87 1.30
C VAL A 492 -21.53 3.37 1.35
N TYR A 493 -20.92 4.08 0.41
CA TYR A 493 -21.22 5.47 0.10
C TYR A 493 -22.08 5.55 -1.14
N VAL A 494 -23.07 6.44 -1.12
CA VAL A 494 -24.02 6.61 -2.21
C VAL A 494 -24.09 8.07 -2.64
N SER A 495 -24.07 8.29 -3.95
CA SER A 495 -24.42 9.57 -4.57
C SER A 495 -25.62 9.40 -5.50
N ARG A 496 -26.56 10.34 -5.44
CA ARG A 496 -27.78 10.37 -6.28
C ARG A 496 -27.80 11.50 -7.30
N ASP A 497 -26.76 12.32 -7.33
CA ASP A 497 -26.64 13.54 -8.12
C ASP A 497 -25.37 13.52 -8.98
N ASN A 498 -25.03 12.34 -9.51
CA ASN A 498 -23.87 12.10 -10.37
C ASN A 498 -22.52 12.46 -9.73
N GLY A 499 -22.39 12.20 -8.43
CA GLY A 499 -21.15 12.34 -7.68
C GLY A 499 -20.94 13.73 -7.11
N LEU A 500 -21.93 14.63 -7.12
CA LEU A 500 -21.85 15.97 -6.54
C LEU A 500 -21.92 15.91 -5.00
N THR A 501 -22.81 15.10 -4.43
CA THR A 501 -22.88 14.84 -2.99
C THR A 501 -22.85 13.35 -2.72
N TRP A 502 -22.27 12.98 -1.57
CA TRP A 502 -22.08 11.60 -1.14
C TRP A 502 -22.55 11.44 0.30
N ARG A 503 -22.98 10.22 0.65
CA ARG A 503 -23.43 9.89 2.00
C ARG A 503 -22.99 8.48 2.37
N ASP A 504 -22.37 8.33 3.54
CA ASP A 504 -22.26 7.03 4.22
C ASP A 504 -23.66 6.56 4.62
N MET A 505 -24.04 5.38 4.13
CA MET A 505 -25.37 4.81 4.40
C MET A 505 -25.49 4.26 5.83
N GLY A 506 -24.38 4.07 6.54
CA GLY A 506 -24.33 3.75 7.97
C GLY A 506 -24.50 2.26 8.32
N GLY A 507 -24.92 1.42 7.38
CA GLY A 507 -25.00 -0.04 7.59
C GLY A 507 -23.62 -0.69 7.72
N ASN A 508 -23.58 -1.86 8.36
CA ASN A 508 -22.35 -2.64 8.52
C ASN A 508 -22.44 -3.96 7.76
N ILE A 509 -21.59 -4.13 6.75
CA ILE A 509 -21.32 -5.40 6.10
C ILE A 509 -20.29 -6.13 6.97
N PRO A 510 -20.54 -7.37 7.43
CA PRO A 510 -19.57 -8.13 8.20
C PRO A 510 -18.26 -8.33 7.44
N GLY A 511 -17.15 -7.89 8.03
CA GLY A 511 -15.81 -7.99 7.44
C GLY A 511 -15.40 -6.79 6.61
N VAL A 512 -14.11 -6.73 6.27
CA VAL A 512 -13.45 -5.62 5.56
C VAL A 512 -13.27 -5.93 4.07
N HIS A 513 -12.92 -4.93 3.27
CA HIS A 513 -12.84 -4.93 1.80
C HIS A 513 -13.97 -5.71 1.14
N ALA A 514 -15.22 -5.36 1.48
CA ALA A 514 -16.37 -6.06 0.96
C ALA A 514 -16.45 -5.96 -0.58
N ALA A 515 -16.55 -7.11 -1.24
CA ALA A 515 -16.89 -7.17 -2.66
C ALA A 515 -18.40 -6.98 -2.81
N ILE A 516 -18.84 -5.98 -3.58
CA ILE A 516 -20.24 -5.52 -3.61
C ILE A 516 -20.77 -5.48 -5.06
N ALA A 517 -22.01 -5.89 -5.30
CA ALA A 517 -22.70 -5.69 -6.58
C ALA A 517 -24.21 -5.51 -6.41
N GLU A 518 -24.85 -4.92 -7.42
CA GLU A 518 -26.31 -4.81 -7.48
C GLU A 518 -26.95 -6.09 -8.03
N LEU A 519 -28.03 -6.53 -7.38
CA LEU A 519 -28.97 -7.55 -7.83
C LEU A 519 -29.96 -6.98 -8.85
N ARG A 520 -30.55 -7.83 -9.71
CA ARG A 520 -31.53 -7.38 -10.72
C ARG A 520 -32.77 -6.71 -10.14
N ASP A 521 -33.10 -7.00 -8.89
CA ASP A 521 -34.21 -6.40 -8.17
C ASP A 521 -33.82 -5.11 -7.41
N GLY A 522 -32.61 -4.59 -7.65
CA GLY A 522 -32.10 -3.34 -7.06
C GLY A 522 -31.52 -3.49 -5.65
N ARG A 523 -31.54 -4.69 -5.06
CA ARG A 523 -30.86 -4.96 -3.79
C ARG A 523 -29.35 -4.99 -3.99
N LEU A 524 -28.59 -4.71 -2.92
CA LEU A 524 -27.13 -4.90 -2.93
C LEU A 524 -26.77 -6.25 -2.34
N LEU A 525 -25.77 -6.90 -2.93
CA LEU A 525 -25.15 -8.14 -2.46
C LEU A 525 -23.69 -7.84 -2.10
N ALA A 526 -23.22 -8.35 -0.96
CA ALA A 526 -21.86 -8.14 -0.49
C ALA A 526 -21.24 -9.39 0.17
N PHE A 527 -19.91 -9.48 0.11
CA PHE A 527 -19.11 -10.50 0.79
C PHE A 527 -17.87 -9.84 1.42
N GLY A 528 -17.72 -9.92 2.75
CA GLY A 528 -16.61 -9.29 3.47
C GLY A 528 -15.50 -10.25 3.89
N ARG A 529 -14.25 -9.78 3.79
CA ARG A 529 -13.03 -10.49 4.25
C ARG A 529 -12.98 -10.57 5.78
N ASN A 530 -12.29 -11.58 6.30
CA ASN A 530 -12.12 -11.87 7.74
C ASN A 530 -13.40 -12.21 8.50
N ALA A 531 -14.57 -12.16 7.86
CA ALA A 531 -15.82 -12.62 8.46
C ALA A 531 -16.06 -14.09 8.15
N ASN A 532 -16.56 -14.82 9.15
CA ASN A 532 -16.88 -16.24 9.05
C ASN A 532 -18.23 -16.49 9.74
N LEU A 533 -19.22 -16.96 8.97
CA LEU A 533 -20.55 -17.29 9.44
C LEU A 533 -20.85 -18.75 9.10
N GLY A 534 -20.83 -19.62 10.11
CA GLY A 534 -21.10 -21.05 9.95
C GLY A 534 -20.08 -21.78 9.06
N GLY A 535 -18.86 -21.28 9.00
CA GLY A 535 -17.76 -21.81 8.21
C GLY A 535 -17.60 -21.22 6.82
N TRP A 536 -18.42 -20.23 6.48
CA TRP A 536 -18.47 -19.61 5.16
C TRP A 536 -18.30 -18.10 5.25
N MET A 537 -17.78 -17.49 4.19
CA MET A 537 -17.82 -16.04 4.05
C MET A 537 -19.28 -15.57 4.07
N PRO A 538 -19.65 -14.52 4.83
CA PRO A 538 -21.04 -14.05 4.87
C PRO A 538 -21.50 -13.55 3.50
N ARG A 539 -22.68 -14.00 3.09
CA ARG A 539 -23.47 -13.43 2.00
C ARG A 539 -24.40 -12.39 2.61
N SER A 540 -24.12 -11.11 2.41
CA SER A 540 -24.89 -10.01 2.97
C SER A 540 -25.75 -9.34 1.90
N VAL A 541 -27.03 -9.10 2.20
CA VAL A 541 -27.97 -8.46 1.27
C VAL A 541 -28.60 -7.24 1.92
N SER A 542 -28.71 -6.15 1.17
CA SER A 542 -29.38 -4.91 1.58
C SER A 542 -30.48 -4.52 0.60
N ALA A 543 -31.64 -4.14 1.12
CA ALA A 543 -32.78 -3.65 0.34
C ALA A 543 -32.95 -2.12 0.34
N ASP A 544 -32.10 -1.41 1.07
CA ASP A 544 -32.18 0.04 1.30
C ASP A 544 -30.86 0.75 0.89
N LEU A 545 -30.16 0.19 -0.11
CA LEU A 545 -28.88 0.67 -0.63
C LEU A 545 -27.77 0.77 0.43
N GLY A 546 -27.79 -0.14 1.40
CA GLY A 546 -26.73 -0.34 2.39
C GLY A 546 -26.97 0.37 3.73
N GLY A 547 -28.20 0.86 3.98
CA GLY A 547 -28.60 1.34 5.31
C GLY A 547 -28.70 0.21 6.33
N SER A 548 -29.15 -0.97 5.90
CA SER A 548 -29.23 -2.20 6.69
C SER A 548 -28.85 -3.43 5.88
N TRP A 549 -28.31 -4.44 6.55
CA TRP A 549 -27.80 -5.67 5.93
C TRP A 549 -28.30 -6.91 6.67
N THR A 550 -28.75 -7.90 5.91
CA THR A 550 -29.07 -9.25 6.41
C THR A 550 -28.04 -10.23 5.88
N SER A 551 -27.43 -11.03 6.74
CA SER A 551 -26.35 -11.95 6.36
C SER A 551 -26.73 -13.41 6.59
N ALA A 552 -26.34 -14.27 5.64
CA ALA A 552 -26.45 -15.72 5.73
C ALA A 552 -25.13 -16.36 5.29
N PRO A 553 -24.83 -17.63 5.68
CA PRO A 553 -23.70 -18.35 5.14
C PRO A 553 -23.74 -18.39 3.61
N SER A 554 -22.60 -18.15 2.96
CA SER A 554 -22.45 -18.39 1.51
C SER A 554 -21.96 -19.82 1.23
N VAL A 555 -21.46 -20.05 0.01
CA VAL A 555 -20.72 -21.27 -0.38
C VAL A 555 -19.21 -21.04 -0.50
N PHE A 556 -18.75 -19.82 -0.25
CA PHE A 556 -17.35 -19.45 -0.41
C PHE A 556 -16.61 -19.55 0.91
N PRO A 557 -15.41 -20.17 0.93
CA PRO A 557 -14.58 -20.16 2.12
C PRO A 557 -14.18 -18.72 2.48
N PRO A 558 -14.03 -18.39 3.76
CA PRO A 558 -13.56 -17.07 4.19
C PRO A 558 -12.13 -16.81 3.73
N ILE A 559 -11.86 -15.57 3.32
CA ILE A 559 -10.53 -15.05 2.95
C ILE A 559 -9.97 -14.13 4.04
N ASN A 560 -8.65 -13.95 4.06
CA ASN A 560 -7.94 -13.25 5.14
C ASN A 560 -6.98 -12.15 4.62
N GLY A 561 -6.26 -11.48 5.54
CA GLY A 561 -5.26 -10.47 5.20
C GLY A 561 -4.25 -10.92 4.13
N GLY A 562 -4.01 -10.03 3.15
CA GLY A 562 -3.27 -10.35 1.92
C GLY A 562 -4.16 -10.81 0.76
N GLN A 563 -5.47 -10.97 0.98
CA GLN A 563 -6.47 -11.30 -0.03
C GLN A 563 -7.58 -10.25 -0.06
N ARG A 564 -8.15 -9.99 -1.24
CA ARG A 564 -9.41 -9.25 -1.44
C ARG A 564 -10.15 -9.90 -2.60
N ALA A 565 -11.47 -10.09 -2.49
CA ALA A 565 -12.29 -10.65 -3.56
C ALA A 565 -12.77 -9.55 -4.53
N ALA A 566 -13.13 -9.93 -5.75
CA ALA A 566 -13.77 -9.04 -6.72
C ALA A 566 -15.13 -9.60 -7.14
N LEU A 567 -16.17 -8.77 -7.12
CA LEU A 567 -17.53 -9.13 -7.53
C LEU A 567 -18.02 -8.13 -8.57
N LEU A 568 -18.50 -8.62 -9.71
CA LEU A 568 -19.18 -7.77 -10.70
C LEU A 568 -20.34 -8.48 -11.37
N ARG A 569 -21.32 -7.70 -11.84
CA ARG A 569 -22.33 -8.18 -12.78
C ARG A 569 -21.76 -8.09 -14.19
N LEU A 570 -21.64 -9.22 -14.86
CA LEU A 570 -21.23 -9.27 -16.26
C LEU A 570 -22.35 -8.68 -17.16
N ARG A 571 -21.96 -8.08 -18.28
CA ARG A 571 -22.87 -7.51 -19.29
C ARG A 571 -23.80 -8.58 -19.88
N GLU A 572 -23.34 -9.82 -19.91
CA GLU A 572 -24.10 -11.00 -20.32
C GLU A 572 -25.15 -11.42 -19.29
N GLY A 573 -25.17 -10.80 -18.10
CA GLY A 573 -26.20 -10.98 -17.08
C GLY A 573 -25.80 -11.67 -15.76
N PRO A 574 -24.91 -12.70 -15.72
CA PRO A 574 -24.57 -13.38 -14.48
C PRO A 574 -23.67 -12.54 -13.58
N LEU A 575 -23.67 -12.85 -12.28
CA LEU A 575 -22.67 -12.35 -11.34
C LEU A 575 -21.39 -13.18 -11.46
N MET A 576 -20.23 -12.52 -11.46
CA MET A 576 -18.92 -13.14 -11.40
C MET A 576 -18.25 -12.82 -10.07
N MET A 577 -17.85 -13.85 -9.32
CA MET A 577 -17.01 -13.74 -8.13
C MET A 577 -15.60 -14.23 -8.47
N ALA A 578 -14.58 -13.42 -8.22
CA ALA A 578 -13.19 -13.85 -8.15
C ALA A 578 -12.73 -13.84 -6.68
N SER A 579 -12.22 -14.96 -6.19
CA SER A 579 -11.77 -15.10 -4.80
C SER A 579 -10.74 -16.23 -4.68
N PHE A 580 -10.40 -16.64 -3.46
CA PHE A 580 -9.35 -17.61 -3.16
C PHE A 580 -9.89 -18.84 -2.44
N ALA A 581 -9.42 -20.02 -2.84
CA ALA A 581 -9.71 -21.27 -2.12
C ALA A 581 -8.60 -22.30 -2.32
N THR A 582 -8.45 -23.25 -1.40
CA THR A 582 -7.54 -24.40 -1.52
C THR A 582 -8.07 -25.50 -2.46
N GLY A 583 -9.34 -25.40 -2.86
CA GLY A 583 -10.00 -26.25 -3.83
C GLY A 583 -11.40 -25.71 -4.16
N ILE A 584 -11.92 -26.00 -5.35
CA ILE A 584 -13.19 -25.42 -5.84
C ILE A 584 -14.34 -26.44 -5.94
N ASP A 585 -14.02 -27.73 -6.05
CA ASP A 585 -14.98 -28.82 -6.29
C ASP A 585 -14.76 -30.01 -5.33
N PRO A 586 -15.45 -30.05 -4.18
CA PRO A 586 -16.27 -28.98 -3.61
C PRO A 586 -15.45 -27.97 -2.79
N PHE A 587 -15.98 -26.75 -2.64
CA PHE A 587 -15.56 -25.87 -1.55
C PHE A 587 -15.83 -26.54 -0.19
N ARG A 588 -14.98 -26.21 0.80
CA ARG A 588 -15.08 -26.75 2.15
C ARG A 588 -15.30 -25.62 3.16
N PRO A 589 -16.18 -25.81 4.16
CA PRO A 589 -16.32 -24.84 5.24
C PRO A 589 -15.04 -24.79 6.07
N VAL A 590 -14.73 -23.60 6.60
CA VAL A 590 -13.61 -23.39 7.52
C VAL A 590 -14.14 -23.18 8.94
N PRO A 591 -13.78 -24.00 9.93
CA PRO A 591 -14.26 -23.82 11.30
C PRO A 591 -14.05 -22.41 11.86
N PRO A 592 -14.93 -21.89 12.73
CA PRO A 592 -14.74 -20.61 13.39
C PRO A 592 -13.41 -20.55 14.14
N GLY A 593 -12.67 -19.45 14.00
CA GLY A 593 -11.35 -19.27 14.62
C GLY A 593 -10.19 -19.90 13.84
N GLU A 594 -10.48 -20.80 12.89
CA GLU A 594 -9.48 -21.33 11.96
C GLU A 594 -9.31 -20.40 10.75
N ARG A 595 -8.11 -20.44 10.17
CA ARG A 595 -7.79 -19.68 8.95
C ARG A 595 -7.28 -20.67 7.92
N PRO A 596 -7.85 -20.70 6.70
CA PRO A 596 -7.27 -21.52 5.65
C PRO A 596 -5.87 -20.96 5.36
N PRO A 597 -4.88 -21.83 5.17
CA PRO A 597 -3.52 -21.41 4.87
C PRO A 597 -3.51 -20.66 3.53
N ARG A 598 -3.30 -19.33 3.59
CA ARG A 598 -3.35 -18.45 2.41
C ARG A 598 -2.43 -18.93 1.29
N HIS A 599 -1.25 -19.42 1.64
CA HIS A 599 -0.20 -19.86 0.71
C HIS A 599 -0.57 -21.12 -0.08
N LEU A 600 -1.61 -21.86 0.32
CA LEU A 600 -2.13 -23.03 -0.40
C LEU A 600 -3.32 -22.71 -1.30
N SER A 601 -3.84 -21.49 -1.25
CA SER A 601 -5.03 -21.14 -2.02
C SER A 601 -4.71 -20.83 -3.48
N SER A 602 -5.74 -20.70 -4.30
CA SER A 602 -5.65 -20.30 -5.70
C SER A 602 -6.79 -19.35 -6.01
N ILE A 603 -6.51 -18.34 -6.84
CA ILE A 603 -7.54 -17.52 -7.48
C ILE A 603 -8.46 -18.44 -8.29
N PHE A 604 -9.75 -18.39 -7.99
CA PHE A 604 -10.82 -18.94 -8.80
C PHE A 604 -11.76 -17.84 -9.26
N VAL A 605 -12.49 -18.12 -10.33
CA VAL A 605 -13.67 -17.38 -10.78
C VAL A 605 -14.89 -18.29 -10.71
N ALA A 606 -16.03 -17.75 -10.29
CA ALA A 606 -17.30 -18.45 -10.22
C ALA A 606 -18.42 -17.59 -10.82
N LEU A 607 -19.40 -18.24 -11.47
CA LEU A 607 -20.58 -17.56 -12.02
C LEU A 607 -21.85 -17.97 -11.28
N SER A 608 -22.71 -17.00 -11.01
CA SER A 608 -24.07 -17.20 -10.51
C SER A 608 -25.09 -16.65 -11.50
N TYR A 609 -26.09 -17.47 -11.80
CA TYR A 609 -27.22 -17.17 -12.69
C TYR A 609 -28.52 -16.88 -11.94
N ASP A 610 -28.51 -17.00 -10.61
CA ASP A 610 -29.66 -16.92 -9.72
C ASP A 610 -29.45 -15.89 -8.60
N GLU A 611 -28.81 -14.76 -8.94
CA GLU A 611 -28.64 -13.62 -8.04
C GLU A 611 -27.84 -13.95 -6.76
N GLY A 612 -26.79 -14.76 -6.94
CA GLY A 612 -25.80 -15.09 -5.91
C GLY A 612 -26.22 -16.19 -4.95
N VAL A 613 -27.30 -16.93 -5.27
CA VAL A 613 -27.78 -18.05 -4.44
C VAL A 613 -26.94 -19.30 -4.68
N THR A 614 -26.71 -19.68 -5.94
CA THR A 614 -25.84 -20.79 -6.34
C THR A 614 -24.73 -20.35 -7.28
N TRP A 615 -23.66 -21.14 -7.30
CA TRP A 615 -22.45 -20.87 -8.08
C TRP A 615 -22.00 -22.15 -8.81
N PRO A 616 -22.75 -22.57 -9.85
CA PRO A 616 -22.55 -23.87 -10.51
C PRO A 616 -21.34 -23.92 -11.44
N VAL A 617 -20.88 -22.77 -11.93
CA VAL A 617 -19.68 -22.67 -12.78
C VAL A 617 -18.54 -22.13 -11.93
N ARG A 618 -17.43 -22.87 -11.89
CA ARG A 618 -16.22 -22.53 -11.14
C ARG A 618 -15.01 -22.91 -11.95
N ARG A 619 -13.98 -22.06 -11.94
CA ARG A 619 -12.75 -22.32 -12.66
C ARG A 619 -11.57 -21.66 -11.95
N ILE A 620 -10.44 -22.37 -11.83
CA ILE A 620 -9.18 -21.77 -11.40
C ILE A 620 -8.66 -20.84 -12.50
N VAL A 621 -8.17 -19.67 -12.11
CA VAL A 621 -7.54 -18.70 -13.02
C VAL A 621 -6.16 -19.21 -13.44
N SER A 622 -6.13 -20.08 -14.45
CA SER A 622 -4.89 -20.67 -14.96
C SER A 622 -4.89 -20.86 -16.48
N THR A 623 -3.69 -20.95 -17.05
CA THR A 623 -3.51 -21.27 -18.49
C THR A 623 -3.80 -22.75 -18.81
N GLY A 624 -4.07 -23.58 -17.79
CA GLY A 624 -4.11 -25.04 -17.93
C GLY A 624 -2.75 -25.70 -18.20
N ARG A 625 -1.68 -24.90 -18.32
CA ARG A 625 -0.30 -25.36 -18.56
C ARG A 625 0.58 -24.94 -17.40
N GLU A 626 1.69 -25.66 -17.25
CA GLU A 626 2.68 -25.30 -16.23
C GLU A 626 3.43 -24.03 -16.63
N HIS A 627 3.41 -23.03 -15.75
CA HIS A 627 4.07 -21.75 -15.99
C HIS A 627 4.50 -21.13 -14.65
N GLY A 628 5.78 -20.80 -14.51
CA GLY A 628 6.30 -20.12 -13.33
C GLY A 628 6.12 -18.61 -13.44
N PHE A 629 5.70 -17.95 -12.36
CA PHE A 629 5.61 -16.49 -12.30
C PHE A 629 5.70 -15.97 -10.85
N GLU A 630 5.89 -14.66 -10.72
CA GLU A 630 6.09 -14.00 -9.44
C GLU A 630 4.76 -13.52 -8.82
N THR A 631 4.62 -13.71 -7.51
CA THR A 631 3.48 -13.27 -6.69
C THR A 631 3.79 -11.98 -5.93
N PHE A 632 2.77 -11.35 -5.35
CA PHE A 632 2.94 -10.01 -4.77
C PHE A 632 3.85 -9.96 -3.54
N ASP A 633 4.01 -11.07 -2.83
CA ASP A 633 4.95 -11.23 -1.73
C ASP A 633 6.41 -11.41 -2.20
N GLY A 634 6.66 -11.27 -3.50
CA GLY A 634 7.97 -11.51 -4.13
C GLY A 634 8.31 -13.00 -4.27
N GLY A 635 7.39 -13.89 -3.91
CA GLY A 635 7.53 -15.33 -4.10
C GLY A 635 7.42 -15.75 -5.56
N TRP A 636 7.94 -16.93 -5.88
CA TRP A 636 7.69 -17.59 -7.17
C TRP A 636 6.71 -18.73 -6.97
N ILE A 637 5.69 -18.80 -7.82
CA ILE A 637 4.76 -19.93 -7.87
C ILE A 637 4.69 -20.53 -9.27
N ARG A 638 4.44 -21.82 -9.32
CA ARG A 638 4.15 -22.57 -10.55
C ARG A 638 2.64 -22.62 -10.76
N MET A 639 2.10 -21.88 -11.72
CA MET A 639 0.74 -22.07 -12.21
C MET A 639 0.58 -23.50 -12.75
N ALA A 640 -0.58 -24.10 -12.53
CA ALA A 640 -0.99 -25.37 -13.13
C ALA A 640 -2.51 -25.37 -13.36
N ALA A 641 -3.05 -26.43 -13.95
CA ALA A 641 -4.49 -26.52 -14.18
C ALA A 641 -5.30 -26.26 -12.91
N ASP A 642 -4.85 -26.78 -11.76
CA ASP A 642 -5.46 -26.71 -10.44
C ASP A 642 -4.88 -25.63 -9.51
N ARG A 643 -3.95 -24.79 -10.00
CA ARG A 643 -3.22 -23.84 -9.15
C ARG A 643 -2.94 -22.50 -9.82
N SER A 644 -3.17 -21.42 -9.07
CA SER A 644 -2.90 -20.04 -9.46
C SER A 644 -2.34 -19.24 -8.26
N GLU A 645 -2.35 -17.90 -8.31
CA GLU A 645 -1.81 -17.10 -7.19
C GLU A 645 -2.52 -17.42 -5.87
N PRO A 646 -1.78 -17.56 -4.76
CA PRO A 646 -2.38 -17.87 -3.47
C PRO A 646 -2.89 -16.63 -2.74
N GLN A 647 -2.51 -15.43 -3.18
CA GLN A 647 -2.85 -14.21 -2.48
C GLN A 647 -2.71 -13.01 -3.42
N GLY A 648 -3.39 -11.92 -3.06
CA GLY A 648 -3.44 -10.68 -3.83
C GLY A 648 -4.74 -9.93 -3.59
N TYR A 649 -4.72 -8.64 -3.85
CA TYR A 649 -5.91 -7.79 -3.71
C TYR A 649 -6.63 -7.75 -5.05
N LEU A 650 -7.65 -8.57 -5.25
CA LEU A 650 -8.30 -8.67 -6.56
C LEU A 650 -9.09 -7.40 -6.88
N ALA A 651 -9.02 -6.94 -8.13
CA ALA A 651 -9.95 -5.98 -8.74
C ALA A 651 -10.27 -6.42 -10.17
N ALA A 652 -11.47 -6.12 -10.65
CA ALA A 652 -11.88 -6.54 -11.98
C ALA A 652 -12.77 -5.51 -12.67
N THR A 653 -12.63 -5.44 -13.99
CA THR A 653 -13.52 -4.68 -14.87
C THR A 653 -13.83 -5.49 -16.11
N GLN A 654 -15.02 -5.31 -16.70
CA GLN A 654 -15.37 -5.91 -17.99
C GLN A 654 -15.41 -4.82 -19.06
N ALA A 655 -14.45 -4.88 -19.99
CA ALA A 655 -14.38 -3.96 -21.10
C ALA A 655 -15.60 -4.12 -22.03
N ARG A 656 -15.92 -3.07 -22.78
CA ARG A 656 -17.05 -3.03 -23.74
C ARG A 656 -17.00 -4.12 -24.82
N ASN A 657 -15.81 -4.65 -25.13
CA ASN A 657 -15.64 -5.78 -26.05
C ASN A 657 -15.93 -7.17 -25.42
N GLY A 658 -16.38 -7.21 -24.16
CA GLY A 658 -16.68 -8.45 -23.42
C GLY A 658 -15.49 -9.08 -22.69
N THR A 659 -14.28 -8.53 -22.85
CA THR A 659 -13.09 -9.00 -22.12
C THR A 659 -13.19 -8.62 -20.65
N ILE A 660 -12.99 -9.60 -19.79
CA ILE A 660 -12.85 -9.43 -18.35
C ILE A 660 -11.37 -9.24 -18.06
N HIS A 661 -11.03 -8.11 -17.45
CA HIS A 661 -9.71 -7.81 -16.94
C HIS A 661 -9.74 -8.04 -15.42
N LEU A 662 -8.97 -9.00 -14.94
CA LEU A 662 -8.78 -9.28 -13.52
C LEU A 662 -7.34 -8.96 -13.16
N VAL A 663 -7.13 -8.14 -12.14
CA VAL A 663 -5.82 -7.96 -11.52
C VAL A 663 -5.82 -8.58 -10.13
N SER A 664 -4.67 -9.12 -9.73
CA SER A 664 -4.36 -9.38 -8.32
C SER A 664 -3.71 -8.14 -7.73
N SER A 665 -2.57 -8.27 -7.06
CA SER A 665 -1.74 -7.12 -6.70
C SER A 665 -0.69 -6.80 -7.75
N VAL A 666 -0.09 -7.80 -8.41
CA VAL A 666 1.06 -7.60 -9.32
C VAL A 666 0.82 -8.14 -10.74
N ASN A 667 -0.14 -9.05 -10.90
CA ASN A 667 -0.43 -9.74 -12.16
C ASN A 667 -1.81 -9.35 -12.70
N HIS A 668 -1.90 -9.36 -14.03
CA HIS A 668 -3.08 -9.08 -14.84
C HIS A 668 -3.45 -10.30 -15.69
N TYR A 669 -4.75 -10.59 -15.74
CA TYR A 669 -5.37 -11.67 -16.49
C TYR A 669 -6.47 -11.10 -17.40
N GLU A 670 -6.58 -11.68 -18.60
CA GLU A 670 -7.67 -11.41 -19.54
C GLU A 670 -8.37 -12.71 -19.91
N PHE A 671 -9.68 -12.72 -19.85
CA PHE A 671 -10.49 -13.85 -20.31
C PHE A 671 -11.91 -13.36 -20.63
N ASN A 672 -12.75 -14.21 -21.20
CA ASN A 672 -14.16 -13.93 -21.39
C ASN A 672 -15.04 -14.94 -20.65
N LYS A 673 -16.34 -14.67 -20.59
CA LYS A 673 -17.34 -15.56 -19.98
C LYS A 673 -17.28 -16.98 -20.53
N ALA A 674 -17.14 -17.14 -21.85
CA ALA A 674 -17.07 -18.45 -22.50
C ALA A 674 -15.92 -19.32 -21.96
N TRP A 675 -14.77 -18.73 -21.67
CA TRP A 675 -13.66 -19.44 -21.03
C TRP A 675 -13.98 -19.85 -19.59
N ILE A 676 -14.72 -19.06 -18.83
CA ILE A 676 -15.13 -19.44 -17.47
C ILE A 676 -16.05 -20.67 -17.48
N GLU A 677 -16.93 -20.75 -18.49
CA GLU A 677 -17.93 -21.82 -18.64
C GLU A 677 -17.38 -23.13 -19.23
N GLU A 678 -16.24 -23.06 -19.91
CA GLU A 678 -15.53 -24.26 -20.32
C GLU A 678 -15.14 -25.10 -19.11
N ARG A 679 -15.43 -26.40 -19.17
CA ARG A 679 -15.06 -27.35 -18.13
C ARG A 679 -13.55 -27.33 -17.93
N GLN A 680 -13.13 -27.01 -16.72
CA GLN A 680 -11.73 -27.12 -16.34
C GLN A 680 -11.30 -28.60 -16.47
N PRO A 681 -10.32 -28.91 -17.32
CA PRO A 681 -9.82 -30.27 -17.42
C PRO A 681 -9.24 -30.68 -16.05
N PRO A 682 -9.41 -31.94 -15.62
CA PRO A 682 -8.70 -32.42 -14.44
C PRO A 682 -7.20 -32.19 -14.65
N PRO A 683 -6.44 -31.89 -13.58
CA PRO A 683 -4.99 -31.78 -13.72
C PRO A 683 -4.49 -33.07 -14.38
N PRO A 684 -3.65 -32.98 -15.42
CA PRO A 684 -3.12 -34.17 -16.07
C PRO A 684 -2.43 -35.02 -14.99
N PRO A 685 -2.64 -36.35 -14.97
CA PRO A 685 -1.84 -37.20 -14.11
C PRO A 685 -0.37 -36.95 -14.42
N LEU A 686 0.48 -36.91 -13.39
CA LEU A 686 1.91 -36.82 -13.62
C LEU A 686 2.34 -38.00 -14.48
N GLU A 687 2.73 -37.75 -15.72
CA GLU A 687 3.38 -38.75 -16.56
C GLU A 687 4.65 -39.21 -15.82
N PRO A 688 4.80 -40.51 -15.48
CA PRO A 688 5.95 -41.02 -14.72
C PRO A 688 7.32 -40.78 -15.36
N ALA A 689 7.34 -40.26 -16.59
CA ALA A 689 8.51 -40.14 -17.44
C ALA A 689 9.08 -38.72 -17.58
N ALA A 690 8.46 -37.66 -17.03
CA ALA A 690 8.84 -36.28 -17.34
C ALA A 690 9.25 -35.39 -16.16
N LEU A 691 9.66 -35.97 -15.02
CA LEU A 691 10.40 -35.22 -13.99
C LEU A 691 11.91 -35.35 -14.23
N PRO A 692 12.70 -34.28 -14.12
CA PRO A 692 14.06 -34.22 -14.68
C PRO A 692 15.10 -35.12 -14.01
N SER A 693 14.76 -35.86 -12.95
CA SER A 693 15.66 -36.88 -12.37
C SER A 693 14.88 -37.92 -11.55
N ARG A 694 15.11 -39.20 -11.88
CA ARG A 694 14.45 -40.37 -11.29
C ARG A 694 15.49 -41.22 -10.56
N PHE A 695 15.39 -41.33 -9.23
CA PHE A 695 16.30 -42.17 -8.43
C PHE A 695 15.61 -43.48 -8.03
N ARG A 696 16.21 -44.61 -8.40
CA ARG A 696 15.71 -45.96 -8.08
C ARG A 696 16.65 -46.62 -7.08
N LEU A 697 16.24 -46.75 -5.83
CA LEU A 697 16.99 -47.49 -4.81
C LEU A 697 16.66 -49.00 -4.96
N ALA A 698 17.61 -49.78 -5.46
CA ALA A 698 17.48 -51.23 -5.60
C ALA A 698 18.38 -51.95 -4.58
N GLY A 699 17.77 -52.56 -3.55
CA GLY A 699 18.48 -53.39 -2.57
C GLY A 699 17.64 -53.60 -1.31
N ALA A 700 17.86 -54.72 -0.61
CA ALA A 700 17.18 -55.02 0.65
C ALA A 700 17.45 -53.91 1.68
N VAL A 701 16.42 -53.14 2.02
CA VAL A 701 16.48 -52.08 3.03
C VAL A 701 16.52 -52.74 4.40
N LYS A 702 17.67 -52.67 5.09
CA LYS A 702 17.78 -53.11 6.48
C LYS A 702 17.10 -52.08 7.39
N ALA A 703 15.97 -52.47 7.98
CA ALA A 703 15.36 -51.76 9.10
C ALA A 703 16.35 -51.63 10.27
N ARG A 704 16.39 -50.47 10.94
CA ARG A 704 17.06 -50.35 12.24
C ARG A 704 16.10 -50.83 13.33
N TYR A 705 16.40 -51.99 13.91
CA TYR A 705 16.33 -52.12 15.36
C TYR A 705 17.61 -51.46 15.93
N ALA A 706 17.52 -50.94 17.16
CA ALA A 706 18.57 -50.16 17.82
C ALA A 706 19.99 -50.76 17.70
N ALA A 707 20.98 -49.86 17.61
CA ALA A 707 22.45 -50.05 17.57
C ALA A 707 23.10 -50.38 16.19
N GLY A 708 23.66 -49.34 15.54
CA GLY A 708 24.66 -49.43 14.45
C GLY A 708 24.27 -48.71 13.14
N PRO A 709 25.11 -47.84 12.52
CA PRO A 709 24.80 -47.20 11.22
C PRO A 709 25.37 -47.96 10.03
N GLY A 710 24.49 -48.38 9.10
CA GLY A 710 24.84 -48.75 7.73
C GLY A 710 24.51 -47.62 6.77
N ARG A 711 25.40 -47.34 5.81
CA ARG A 711 25.33 -46.23 4.83
C ARG A 711 24.74 -46.72 3.49
N TYR A 712 23.97 -45.91 2.77
CA TYR A 712 23.70 -46.09 1.33
C TYR A 712 23.64 -44.74 0.60
N SER A 713 24.45 -44.59 -0.44
CA SER A 713 24.41 -43.52 -1.47
C SER A 713 24.34 -44.18 -2.85
N ASN A 714 23.73 -43.51 -3.84
CA ASN A 714 23.84 -43.92 -5.25
C ASN A 714 25.25 -43.59 -5.77
N GLU A 715 26.23 -44.44 -5.49
CA GLU A 715 27.60 -44.34 -6.02
C GLU A 715 27.85 -45.35 -7.15
N ARG A 716 27.00 -45.39 -8.19
CA ARG A 716 27.31 -46.16 -9.41
C ARG A 716 27.75 -45.32 -10.62
N SER A 717 27.61 -43.99 -10.58
CA SER A 717 27.96 -43.11 -11.71
C SER A 717 29.12 -42.14 -11.47
N GLY A 718 29.60 -41.96 -10.23
CA GLY A 718 30.75 -41.07 -9.95
C GLY A 718 30.50 -39.57 -10.19
N GLU A 719 29.29 -39.16 -10.58
CA GLU A 719 28.90 -37.76 -10.75
C GLU A 719 27.77 -37.40 -9.77
N PHE A 720 27.97 -36.36 -8.97
CA PHE A 720 26.92 -35.74 -8.19
C PHE A 720 26.03 -34.91 -9.12
N GLU A 721 24.89 -35.45 -9.56
CA GLU A 721 23.89 -34.63 -10.26
C GLU A 721 23.32 -33.59 -9.28
N THR A 722 23.48 -32.31 -9.61
CA THR A 722 22.94 -31.21 -8.82
C THR A 722 21.43 -31.17 -8.98
N LEU A 723 20.68 -31.47 -7.92
CA LEU A 723 19.23 -31.31 -7.90
C LEU A 723 18.88 -29.82 -7.88
N ASP A 724 18.12 -29.35 -8.88
CA ASP A 724 17.44 -28.05 -8.81
C ASP A 724 16.09 -28.25 -8.11
N PRO A 725 15.95 -27.91 -6.81
CA PRO A 725 14.69 -28.13 -6.09
C PRO A 725 13.52 -27.33 -6.70
N ARG A 726 13.79 -26.33 -7.55
CA ARG A 726 12.74 -25.59 -8.28
C ARG A 726 12.10 -26.40 -9.39
N ARG A 727 12.74 -27.50 -9.83
CA ARG A 727 12.26 -28.40 -10.88
C ARG A 727 11.56 -29.66 -10.35
N GLY A 728 11.59 -29.88 -9.03
CA GLY A 728 11.05 -31.08 -8.38
C GLY A 728 11.89 -32.34 -8.61
N PHE A 729 11.61 -33.40 -7.86
CA PHE A 729 12.31 -34.70 -7.97
C PHE A 729 11.42 -35.87 -7.54
N THR A 730 11.80 -37.10 -7.93
CA THR A 730 11.11 -38.33 -7.49
C THR A 730 12.06 -39.35 -6.86
N VAL A 731 11.58 -39.98 -5.78
CA VAL A 731 12.25 -41.11 -5.12
C VAL A 731 11.32 -42.32 -5.13
N GLU A 732 11.80 -43.45 -5.61
CA GLU A 732 11.09 -44.73 -5.58
C GLU A 732 11.78 -45.72 -4.63
N VAL A 733 11.00 -46.33 -3.73
CA VAL A 733 11.44 -47.33 -2.75
C VAL A 733 10.59 -48.57 -2.86
N ARG A 734 11.22 -49.74 -3.07
CA ARG A 734 10.51 -51.03 -3.00
C ARG A 734 10.59 -51.60 -1.59
N ALA A 735 9.44 -51.75 -0.95
CA ALA A 735 9.30 -52.26 0.41
C ALA A 735 8.70 -53.67 0.37
N ALA A 736 9.38 -54.67 0.95
CA ALA A 736 8.87 -56.04 1.08
C ALA A 736 8.22 -56.34 2.45
N GLY A 737 8.21 -55.35 3.35
CA GLY A 737 7.70 -55.39 4.72
C GLY A 737 7.74 -53.98 5.33
N PRO A 738 7.48 -53.81 6.64
CA PRO A 738 7.55 -52.51 7.30
C PRO A 738 8.90 -51.84 7.06
N VAL A 739 8.86 -50.60 6.56
CA VAL A 739 10.05 -49.80 6.26
C VAL A 739 9.76 -48.34 6.54
N GLU A 740 10.71 -47.67 7.18
CA GLU A 740 10.76 -46.23 7.26
C GLU A 740 11.91 -45.77 6.37
N PHE A 741 11.65 -44.79 5.53
CA PHE A 741 12.70 -44.17 4.74
C PHE A 741 12.54 -42.66 4.76
N GLU A 742 13.68 -42.01 4.90
CA GLU A 742 13.82 -40.57 4.99
C GLU A 742 14.58 -40.09 3.75
N VAL A 743 14.09 -39.03 3.13
CA VAL A 743 14.70 -38.35 2.00
C VAL A 743 15.00 -36.92 2.43
N TYR A 744 16.25 -36.52 2.25
CA TYR A 744 16.72 -35.18 2.57
C TYR A 744 17.24 -34.49 1.31
N ALA A 745 16.93 -33.21 1.14
CA ALA A 745 17.52 -32.37 0.10
C ALA A 745 18.26 -31.19 0.74
N SER A 746 19.58 -31.05 0.51
CA SER A 746 20.43 -30.01 1.10
C SER A 746 21.23 -29.20 0.06
N SER A 747 21.60 -27.96 0.39
CA SER A 747 22.46 -27.07 -0.42
C SER A 747 23.44 -26.31 0.48
N GLY A 748 24.70 -26.74 0.55
CA GLY A 748 25.74 -26.09 1.37
C GLY A 748 25.53 -26.26 2.89
N PRO A 749 26.08 -25.38 3.74
CA PRO A 749 26.09 -25.55 5.21
C PRO A 749 24.78 -25.20 5.95
N LEU A 750 23.71 -24.77 5.25
CA LEU A 750 22.43 -24.42 5.87
C LEU A 750 21.24 -25.16 5.22
N ILE A 751 20.82 -26.19 5.98
CA ILE A 751 19.56 -26.94 6.15
C ILE A 751 18.92 -27.69 4.96
N ALA A 752 18.52 -28.91 5.35
CA ALA A 752 17.86 -29.98 4.65
C ALA A 752 16.32 -29.86 4.70
N THR A 753 15.65 -30.06 3.57
CA THR A 753 14.21 -30.36 3.55
C THR A 753 14.01 -31.83 3.96
N HIS A 754 13.08 -32.11 4.88
CA HIS A 754 12.83 -33.47 5.37
C HIS A 754 11.55 -34.04 4.77
N TYR A 755 11.69 -35.16 4.07
CA TYR A 755 10.58 -35.93 3.55
C TYR A 755 10.70 -37.35 4.09
N ALA A 756 9.86 -37.74 5.06
CA ALA A 756 9.88 -39.11 5.56
C ALA A 756 8.58 -39.82 5.24
N LEU A 757 8.71 -41.05 4.76
CA LEU A 757 7.60 -41.97 4.61
C LEU A 757 7.86 -43.19 5.49
N ARG A 758 6.89 -43.48 6.37
CA ARG A 758 6.87 -44.69 7.18
C ARG A 758 5.78 -45.61 6.66
N VAL A 759 6.17 -46.80 6.25
CA VAL A 759 5.28 -47.86 5.80
C VAL A 759 5.30 -48.96 6.84
N THR A 760 4.15 -49.25 7.45
CA THR A 760 3.98 -50.34 8.41
C THR A 760 2.97 -51.36 7.88
N ALA A 761 2.83 -52.49 8.57
CA ALA A 761 1.77 -53.45 8.27
C ALA A 761 0.36 -52.83 8.46
N GLU A 762 0.25 -51.82 9.31
CA GLU A 762 -1.01 -51.18 9.68
C GLU A 762 -1.34 -50.00 8.78
N GLY A 763 -0.36 -49.24 8.28
CA GLY A 763 -0.60 -48.00 7.57
C GLY A 763 0.61 -47.45 6.81
N VAL A 764 0.36 -46.49 5.93
CA VAL A 764 1.39 -45.61 5.36
C VAL A 764 1.24 -44.25 6.04
N GLU A 765 2.33 -43.71 6.55
CA GLU A 765 2.41 -42.46 7.28
C GLU A 765 3.47 -41.56 6.65
N TYR A 766 3.24 -40.26 6.70
CA TYR A 766 4.13 -39.25 6.14
C TYR A 766 4.50 -38.20 7.19
N TRP A 767 5.76 -37.77 7.20
CA TRP A 767 6.29 -36.81 8.15
C TRP A 767 6.03 -35.36 7.70
N HIS A 768 5.37 -34.61 8.57
CA HIS A 768 5.12 -33.18 8.42
C HIS A 768 4.81 -32.56 9.78
N ASP A 769 5.20 -31.30 10.01
CA ASP A 769 4.98 -30.57 11.27
C ASP A 769 5.54 -31.34 12.49
N ASN A 770 6.77 -31.84 12.35
CA ASN A 770 7.46 -32.65 13.36
C ASN A 770 6.73 -33.92 13.83
N ARG A 771 5.82 -34.49 13.01
CA ARG A 771 5.13 -35.74 13.34
C ARG A 771 4.79 -36.58 12.10
N PHE A 772 4.63 -37.89 12.30
CA PHE A 772 4.06 -38.77 11.29
C PHE A 772 2.53 -38.71 11.31
N THR A 773 1.92 -38.52 10.14
CA THR A 773 0.48 -38.54 9.95
C THR A 773 0.12 -39.68 9.01
N ARG A 774 -0.87 -40.50 9.40
CA ARG A 774 -1.34 -41.61 8.57
C ARG A 774 -2.09 -41.12 7.33
N ILE A 775 -1.65 -41.58 6.17
CA ILE A 775 -2.17 -41.16 4.86
C ILE A 775 -2.88 -42.29 4.10
N ALA A 776 -2.58 -43.56 4.40
CA ALA A 776 -3.26 -44.71 3.79
C ALA A 776 -3.19 -45.96 4.69
N GLY A 777 -3.97 -47.00 4.35
CA GLY A 777 -3.88 -48.32 4.97
C GLY A 777 -2.70 -49.15 4.44
N GLY A 778 -2.13 -49.99 5.32
CA GLY A 778 -1.08 -50.95 4.97
C GLY A 778 -1.60 -52.07 4.06
N VAL A 779 -0.72 -52.69 3.29
CA VAL A 779 -1.07 -53.83 2.39
C VAL A 779 0.00 -54.91 2.50
N ALA A 780 -0.43 -56.17 2.46
CA ALA A 780 0.45 -57.32 2.47
C ALA A 780 1.23 -57.47 1.15
N GLY A 781 2.46 -57.99 1.23
CA GLY A 781 3.33 -58.20 0.07
C GLY A 781 4.23 -57.01 -0.28
N GLY A 782 5.12 -57.19 -1.25
CA GLY A 782 6.11 -56.18 -1.60
C GLY A 782 5.61 -55.14 -2.60
N HIS A 783 5.55 -53.88 -2.20
CA HIS A 783 5.06 -52.76 -3.01
C HIS A 783 6.15 -51.74 -3.33
N THR A 784 5.99 -50.97 -4.40
CA THR A 784 6.85 -49.82 -4.70
C THR A 784 6.16 -48.55 -4.24
N TYR A 785 6.79 -47.78 -3.37
CA TYR A 785 6.32 -46.47 -2.94
C TYR A 785 7.11 -45.38 -3.66
N ARG A 786 6.43 -44.32 -4.11
CA ARG A 786 7.08 -43.18 -4.77
C ARG A 786 6.73 -41.90 -4.04
N LEU A 787 7.74 -41.08 -3.74
CA LEU A 787 7.56 -39.68 -3.32
C LEU A 787 7.90 -38.81 -4.52
N ALA A 788 6.95 -38.01 -4.99
CA ALA A 788 7.14 -36.99 -6.01
C ALA A 788 7.08 -35.61 -5.35
N VAL A 789 8.26 -35.03 -5.15
CA VAL A 789 8.41 -33.69 -4.57
C VAL A 789 8.29 -32.67 -5.69
N ARG A 790 7.23 -31.86 -5.64
CA ARG A 790 7.01 -30.77 -6.59
C ARG A 790 7.86 -29.57 -6.18
N GLY A 791 8.33 -28.77 -7.15
CA GLY A 791 9.17 -27.59 -6.90
C GLY A 791 8.52 -26.47 -6.07
N ASP A 792 7.25 -26.67 -5.71
CA ASP A 792 6.36 -25.81 -4.94
C ASP A 792 5.87 -26.47 -3.63
N THR A 793 6.73 -27.26 -2.97
CA THR A 793 6.55 -27.71 -1.57
C THR A 793 5.43 -28.71 -1.30
N ALA A 794 4.78 -29.26 -2.33
CA ALA A 794 3.86 -30.39 -2.23
C ALA A 794 4.56 -31.72 -2.56
N VAL A 795 4.20 -32.78 -1.84
CA VAL A 795 4.72 -34.14 -1.99
C VAL A 795 3.58 -35.08 -2.31
N GLU A 796 3.61 -35.66 -3.50
CA GLU A 796 2.66 -36.70 -3.89
C GLU A 796 3.24 -38.07 -3.57
N ILE A 797 2.46 -38.91 -2.91
CA ILE A 797 2.91 -40.21 -2.41
C ILE A 797 2.12 -41.29 -3.10
N TYR A 798 2.80 -42.21 -3.77
CA TYR A 798 2.19 -43.29 -4.55
C TYR A 798 2.55 -44.67 -3.99
N ARG A 799 1.67 -45.64 -4.23
CA ARG A 799 1.94 -47.08 -4.14
C ARG A 799 1.71 -47.71 -5.53
N GLY A 800 2.78 -48.12 -6.20
CA GLY A 800 2.73 -48.52 -7.59
C GLY A 800 2.29 -47.36 -8.48
N ALA A 801 1.12 -47.49 -9.10
CA ALA A 801 0.47 -46.41 -9.87
C ALA A 801 -0.63 -45.69 -9.08
N GLU A 802 -1.00 -46.17 -7.90
CA GLU A 802 -2.05 -45.59 -7.05
C GLU A 802 -1.49 -44.36 -6.30
N LEU A 803 -2.16 -43.21 -6.41
CA LEU A 803 -1.87 -42.04 -5.57
C LEU A 803 -2.52 -42.24 -4.20
N LEU A 804 -1.71 -42.24 -3.15
CA LEU A 804 -2.17 -42.40 -1.77
C LEU A 804 -2.55 -41.05 -1.13
N ALA A 805 -1.70 -40.03 -1.31
CA ALA A 805 -1.95 -38.70 -0.75
C ALA A 805 -1.11 -37.61 -1.44
N VAL A 806 -1.54 -36.37 -1.27
CA VAL A 806 -0.76 -35.16 -1.54
C VAL A 806 -0.54 -34.46 -0.20
N CYS A 807 0.71 -34.28 0.20
CA CYS A 807 1.12 -33.80 1.52
C CYS A 807 2.05 -32.58 1.41
N GLU A 808 2.20 -31.82 2.48
CA GLU A 808 3.12 -30.69 2.54
C GLU A 808 4.56 -31.13 2.86
N ALA A 809 5.54 -30.45 2.29
CA ALA A 809 6.95 -30.64 2.64
C ALA A 809 7.28 -30.00 4.00
N ASP A 810 8.02 -30.70 4.87
CA ASP A 810 8.59 -30.09 6.07
C ASP A 810 9.88 -29.35 5.68
N ILE A 811 9.75 -28.03 5.44
CA ILE A 811 10.76 -27.21 4.77
C ILE A 811 11.55 -26.36 5.74
N VAL A 812 12.87 -26.48 5.62
CA VAL A 812 13.82 -25.43 6.00
C VAL A 812 14.81 -25.27 4.84
N ILE A 813 14.50 -24.36 3.92
CA ILE A 813 15.34 -24.11 2.74
C ILE A 813 16.38 -23.02 3.09
N GLY A 814 17.63 -23.19 2.64
CA GLY A 814 18.66 -22.14 2.44
C GLY A 814 18.85 -21.90 0.93
N ARG A 815 19.02 -20.66 0.42
CA ARG A 815 19.27 -20.38 -1.02
C ARG A 815 20.26 -19.23 -1.24
N GLY A 816 21.52 -19.61 -1.49
CA GLY A 816 22.35 -18.89 -2.46
C GLY A 816 22.09 -19.40 -3.88
N GLN A 817 22.80 -18.85 -4.87
CA GLN A 817 23.05 -19.56 -6.15
C GLN A 817 23.62 -20.96 -5.84
N PRO A 818 23.41 -22.00 -6.69
CA PRO A 818 24.18 -23.24 -6.57
C PRO A 818 25.66 -22.86 -6.69
N VAL A 819 26.36 -22.78 -5.56
CA VAL A 819 27.80 -22.50 -5.58
C VAL A 819 28.46 -23.81 -5.99
N ARG A 820 29.23 -23.82 -7.09
CA ARG A 820 30.24 -24.86 -7.32
C ARG A 820 31.29 -24.71 -6.21
N GLY A 821 31.03 -25.32 -5.08
CA GLY A 821 31.92 -25.35 -3.92
C GLY A 821 32.38 -26.79 -3.67
N PRO A 822 33.66 -27.02 -3.38
CA PRO A 822 34.13 -28.33 -2.99
C PRO A 822 33.78 -28.59 -1.52
N TYR A 823 33.28 -29.80 -1.24
CA TYR A 823 33.10 -30.46 0.06
C TYR A 823 31.88 -30.11 0.94
N VAL A 824 31.25 -31.18 1.44
CA VAL A 824 30.74 -31.29 2.82
C VAL A 824 31.22 -32.64 3.40
N SER A 825 31.90 -32.57 4.54
CA SER A 825 32.32 -33.69 5.38
C SER A 825 31.20 -34.16 6.30
N TRP A 826 31.09 -35.47 6.52
CA TRP A 826 30.22 -36.10 7.51
C TRP A 826 31.06 -36.71 8.64
N THR A 827 30.88 -36.24 9.87
CA THR A 827 31.53 -36.83 11.06
C THR A 827 30.52 -36.96 12.20
N GLY A 828 30.46 -38.06 12.95
CA GLY A 828 31.39 -39.18 12.95
C GLY A 828 31.07 -40.23 14.02
N ALA A 829 32.03 -41.14 14.21
CA ALA A 829 32.15 -41.96 15.42
C ALA A 829 32.89 -41.16 16.51
N GLY A 830 32.55 -41.46 17.77
CA GLY A 830 32.83 -40.73 19.01
C GLY A 830 34.15 -39.96 19.19
N ALA A 831 34.01 -38.72 19.69
CA ALA A 831 34.70 -38.16 20.86
C ALA A 831 33.86 -36.95 21.35
N ALA A 832 33.80 -36.72 22.66
CA ALA A 832 32.84 -35.85 23.37
C ALA A 832 32.95 -34.34 23.07
N VAL A 833 31.83 -33.60 23.16
CA VAL A 833 31.54 -32.49 24.13
C VAL A 833 30.13 -31.95 23.85
N ALA A 834 29.33 -31.80 24.91
CA ALA A 834 27.97 -31.26 24.90
C ALA A 834 27.95 -29.72 24.88
N TYR A 835 26.89 -29.12 24.33
CA TYR A 835 26.41 -27.81 24.81
C TYR A 835 24.88 -27.78 24.90
N ASP A 836 24.46 -27.45 26.12
CA ASP A 836 23.12 -27.12 26.58
C ASP A 836 22.83 -25.62 26.29
N LEU A 837 21.62 -25.31 25.86
CA LEU A 837 21.13 -23.94 25.71
C LEU A 837 20.28 -23.58 26.94
N ALA A 838 20.94 -23.29 28.05
CA ALA A 838 20.39 -22.51 29.14
C ALA A 838 21.49 -21.63 29.75
N GLY A 839 21.14 -20.39 30.08
CA GLY A 839 22.11 -19.37 30.45
C GLY A 839 22.96 -19.69 31.70
N ALA A 840 24.24 -19.31 31.62
CA ALA A 840 24.91 -18.49 32.63
C ALA A 840 26.03 -17.68 31.95
N TYR A 841 26.28 -16.50 32.50
CA TYR A 841 27.00 -15.36 31.91
C TYR A 841 28.49 -15.29 32.33
N ARG A 842 29.29 -14.52 31.55
CA ARG A 842 30.56 -13.80 31.85
C ARG A 842 31.91 -14.45 31.44
N PRO A 843 33.01 -13.66 31.30
CA PRO A 843 33.26 -12.60 30.30
C PRO A 843 34.70 -12.68 29.72
N GLY A 844 34.96 -12.25 28.48
CA GLY A 844 36.36 -12.21 28.02
C GLY A 844 36.60 -11.85 26.56
N ASN A 845 36.71 -10.54 26.33
CA ASN A 845 37.41 -9.84 25.27
C ASN A 845 37.93 -10.57 24.00
N ARG A 846 37.50 -9.94 22.89
CA ARG A 846 38.25 -9.51 21.68
C ARG A 846 38.36 -10.48 20.50
N LEU A 847 37.64 -10.06 19.46
CA LEU A 847 37.93 -10.20 18.03
C LEU A 847 39.43 -10.00 17.71
N PRO A 848 39.90 -10.63 16.63
CA PRO A 848 39.98 -9.92 15.34
C PRO A 848 38.82 -10.19 14.40
#